data_AF-A0A0P7ZI27-F1
#
_entry.id   AF-A0A0P7ZI27-F1
#
_cell.length_a   1.000
_cell.length_b   1.000
_cell.length_c   1.000
_cell.angle_alpha   90.00
_cell.angle_beta   90.00
_cell.angle_gamma   90.00
#
_symmetry.space_group_name_H-M   'P 1'
#
loop_
_entity.id
_entity.type
_entity.pdbx_description
1 polymer ?
#
loop_
_entity_poly.entity_id
_entity_poly.type
_entity_poly.pdbx_seq_one_letter_code
_entity_poly.pdbx_strand_id
1 'polypeptide(L)'
;MTTDITRSPSIETAVIEWRDGVPCSTRFDDVYFSRDDGLEESRHVFVNHNNLAERFSRVPAGGSFVIAETGFGSGLNFLAAWQTWEASNPGDQACLHFVSAERYPLTREDLRQALSLWPELGQYASRLLECYPPPVQGAHRLIFAGGRVRLTLYFGDVLEAWRELDFRADAWFLDGFAPARNPGMWEEAAITALRHHSGPGTTMATFTAVGEVRRLLTKAGFTMRKTPGFGRKLEMLAGELPTTPEQVGGNTPEAPRSIAIIGAGIAGSLLARNLAERGLEVTLIDKEPEAGTAASGNLQGALYVKLGVEFNDQAKLGLSSLLFSQRYYARAGGRYWHPTGLIQLACSDAEADRQARFIARNDYPEAILRAVDAAEASRLAGIPLQSGGLWFPGSGWLEPGMLCRSHVDHPRIHRRFGFDVHRLTPCNGKWHIAGNGESNVIADRVVICAGHLTPGLIPLRSEFRLRTIRGQVSHLPEYSLNNPSVVLCGPGYINPAHQGIALTGATFDLHDHSPALSAQSHQENLSMLSSMAPSALSSPTGGIDPARLEGKVGFRCTTHDYQPVAGPLTDQAGCALEGIDLFTGLGSKGLSYAPLLAEYLADRITNQPQCLPASLARRVATRRCHRQEAPRSETIGA
;
A
#
# COMPACT_ATOMS: atom_id res chain seq x y z
N MET A 1 -1.26 19.36 -30.52
CA MET A 1 -1.69 17.97 -30.74
C MET A 1 -0.86 17.09 -29.84
N THR A 2 -1.26 16.95 -28.58
CA THR A 2 -0.64 16.03 -27.62
C THR A 2 -1.08 14.63 -28.00
N THR A 3 -0.16 13.81 -28.47
CA THR A 3 -0.32 12.37 -28.53
C THR A 3 -0.68 11.89 -27.14
N ASP A 4 -1.93 11.45 -26.98
CA ASP A 4 -2.44 10.87 -25.75
C ASP A 4 -1.75 9.51 -25.60
N ILE A 5 -0.54 9.50 -25.03
CA ILE A 5 0.16 8.25 -24.70
C ILE A 5 -0.64 7.65 -23.55
N THR A 6 -1.61 6.81 -23.89
CA THR A 6 -2.29 5.90 -22.98
C THR A 6 -1.21 5.12 -22.22
N ARG A 7 -0.94 5.51 -20.98
CA ARG A 7 0.00 4.77 -20.12
C ARG A 7 -0.69 3.48 -19.71
N SER A 8 -0.27 2.36 -20.30
CA SER A 8 -0.75 1.04 -19.87
C SER A 8 -0.33 0.77 -18.42
N PRO A 9 -1.15 0.08 -17.61
CA PRO A 9 -0.77 -0.41 -16.29
C PRO A 9 0.39 -1.40 -16.33
N SER A 10 0.41 -2.30 -17.32
CA SER A 10 1.48 -3.28 -17.50
C SER A 10 2.83 -2.62 -17.78
N ILE A 11 3.90 -3.27 -17.35
CA ILE A 11 5.27 -2.94 -17.75
C ILE A 11 5.87 -4.12 -18.51
N GLU A 12 6.70 -3.81 -19.51
CA GLU A 12 7.49 -4.79 -20.23
C GLU A 12 8.42 -5.53 -19.25
N THR A 13 8.40 -6.87 -19.28
CA THR A 13 9.32 -7.71 -18.50
C THR A 13 10.63 -7.94 -19.25
N ALA A 14 11.70 -8.28 -18.54
CA ALA A 14 12.96 -8.63 -19.18
C ALA A 14 12.83 -9.87 -20.08
N VAL A 15 13.50 -9.85 -21.23
CA VAL A 15 13.63 -11.00 -22.13
C VAL A 15 14.98 -11.68 -21.85
N ILE A 16 14.93 -12.84 -21.20
CA ILE A 16 16.10 -13.57 -20.72
C ILE A 16 16.46 -14.70 -21.67
N GLU A 17 17.73 -14.78 -22.01
CA GLU A 17 18.35 -15.97 -22.62
C GLU A 17 19.23 -16.66 -21.58
N TRP A 18 19.02 -17.96 -21.38
CA TRP A 18 19.80 -18.75 -20.45
C TRP A 18 21.01 -19.35 -21.17
N ARG A 19 22.19 -18.72 -21.00
CA ARG A 19 23.46 -19.22 -21.56
C ARG A 19 24.26 -19.86 -20.44
N ASP A 20 24.56 -21.15 -20.59
CA ASP A 20 25.25 -21.96 -19.58
C ASP A 20 24.62 -21.83 -18.17
N GLY A 21 23.29 -21.73 -18.08
CA GLY A 21 22.56 -21.60 -16.82
C GLY A 21 22.60 -20.21 -16.17
N VAL A 22 23.17 -19.19 -16.82
CA VAL A 22 23.19 -17.79 -16.37
C VAL A 22 22.12 -16.98 -17.11
N PRO A 23 21.35 -16.13 -16.41
CA PRO A 23 20.42 -15.23 -17.07
C PRO A 23 21.18 -14.11 -17.79
N CYS A 24 21.01 -14.04 -19.11
CA CYS A 24 21.53 -12.97 -19.96
C CYS A 24 20.38 -12.08 -20.44
N SER A 25 20.51 -10.77 -20.30
CA SER A 25 19.59 -9.83 -20.91
C SER A 25 19.86 -9.75 -22.41
N THR A 26 18.92 -10.22 -23.23
CA THR A 26 19.01 -10.10 -24.69
C THR A 26 19.04 -8.63 -25.16
N ARG A 27 18.36 -7.74 -24.42
CA ARG A 27 18.24 -6.32 -24.75
C ARG A 27 19.53 -5.53 -24.53
N PHE A 28 20.24 -5.84 -23.45
CA PHE A 28 21.50 -5.17 -23.10
C PHE A 28 22.74 -5.98 -23.51
N ASP A 29 22.52 -7.19 -24.04
CA ASP A 29 23.55 -8.16 -24.42
C ASP A 29 24.57 -8.43 -23.30
N ASP A 30 24.08 -8.51 -22.06
CA ASP A 30 24.89 -8.61 -20.84
C ASP A 30 24.33 -9.64 -19.86
N VAL A 31 25.19 -10.16 -18.98
CA VAL A 31 24.81 -11.07 -17.90
C VAL A 31 24.27 -10.28 -16.71
N TYR A 32 23.28 -10.83 -16.00
CA TYR A 32 22.82 -10.21 -14.74
C TYR A 32 23.83 -10.41 -13.60
N PHE A 33 24.57 -11.51 -13.60
CA PHE A 33 25.63 -11.81 -12.64
C PHE A 33 26.55 -12.92 -13.17
N SER A 34 27.76 -13.02 -12.62
CA SER A 34 28.66 -14.14 -12.88
C SER A 34 28.10 -15.46 -12.32
N ARG A 35 28.23 -16.56 -13.08
CA ARG A 35 27.72 -17.88 -12.70
C ARG A 35 28.33 -18.41 -11.40
N ASP A 36 29.64 -18.31 -11.29
CA ASP A 36 30.40 -19.06 -10.29
C ASP A 36 30.52 -18.28 -8.97
N ASP A 37 30.53 -16.94 -9.04
CA ASP A 37 30.85 -16.07 -7.90
C ASP A 37 29.89 -14.87 -7.72
N GLY A 38 28.75 -14.83 -8.41
CA GLY A 38 27.84 -13.67 -8.40
C GLY A 38 27.44 -13.18 -7.00
N LEU A 39 27.18 -14.09 -6.06
CA LEU A 39 26.88 -13.71 -4.66
C LEU A 39 28.10 -13.10 -3.95
N GLU A 40 29.30 -13.66 -4.14
CA GLU A 40 30.52 -13.12 -3.56
C GLU A 40 30.92 -11.78 -4.19
N GLU A 41 30.64 -11.59 -5.50
CA GLU A 41 30.79 -10.29 -6.16
C GLU A 41 29.83 -9.25 -5.55
N SER A 42 28.55 -9.58 -5.37
CA SER A 42 27.58 -8.69 -4.70
C SER A 42 28.00 -8.36 -3.27
N ARG A 43 28.50 -9.35 -2.51
CA ARG A 43 29.04 -9.14 -1.15
C ARG A 43 30.25 -8.22 -1.17
N HIS A 44 31.21 -8.47 -2.05
CA HIS A 44 32.42 -7.64 -2.17
C HIS A 44 32.08 -6.21 -2.58
N VAL A 45 31.35 -6.03 -3.67
CA VAL A 45 31.08 -4.72 -4.25
C VAL A 45 30.13 -3.92 -3.38
N PHE A 46 29.00 -4.48 -2.98
CA PHE A 46 27.92 -3.69 -2.39
C PHE A 46 27.86 -3.79 -0.87
N VAL A 47 28.04 -4.98 -0.30
CA VAL A 47 27.95 -5.18 1.16
C VAL A 47 29.22 -4.67 1.86
N ASN A 48 30.39 -5.13 1.41
CA ASN A 48 31.67 -4.84 2.05
C ASN A 48 32.09 -3.39 1.81
N HIS A 49 32.02 -2.87 0.59
CA HIS A 49 32.46 -1.48 0.32
C HIS A 49 31.49 -0.40 0.81
N ASN A 50 30.28 -0.74 1.24
CA ASN A 50 29.41 0.14 2.04
C ASN A 50 29.53 -0.10 3.56
N ASN A 51 30.40 -1.02 3.99
CA ASN A 51 30.60 -1.44 5.39
C ASN A 51 29.28 -1.83 6.08
N LEU A 52 28.40 -2.57 5.39
CA LEU A 52 27.03 -2.76 5.86
C LEU A 52 26.94 -3.52 7.18
N ALA A 53 27.73 -4.59 7.38
CA ALA A 53 27.64 -5.39 8.60
C ALA A 53 27.91 -4.54 9.87
N GLU A 54 28.98 -3.74 9.84
CA GLU A 54 29.32 -2.84 10.94
C GLU A 54 28.25 -1.76 11.14
N ARG A 55 27.75 -1.16 10.05
CA ARG A 55 26.74 -0.09 10.14
C ARG A 55 25.37 -0.61 10.59
N PHE A 56 24.97 -1.80 10.16
CA PHE A 56 23.75 -2.46 10.60
C PHE A 56 23.78 -2.76 12.10
N SER A 57 24.92 -3.24 12.63
CA SER A 57 25.08 -3.49 14.07
C SER A 57 24.93 -2.22 14.93
N ARG A 58 25.12 -1.04 14.34
CA ARG A 58 24.98 0.28 14.98
C ARG A 58 23.59 0.89 14.85
N VAL A 59 22.67 0.27 14.11
CA VAL A 59 21.30 0.80 14.00
C VAL A 59 20.60 0.63 15.35
N PRO A 60 20.15 1.73 15.99
CA PRO A 60 19.54 1.67 17.30
C PRO A 60 18.18 0.97 17.26
N ALA A 61 17.67 0.58 18.42
CA ALA A 61 16.32 0.05 18.55
C ALA A 61 15.28 1.02 17.98
N GLY A 62 14.34 0.53 17.19
CA GLY A 62 13.35 1.33 16.45
C GLY A 62 13.92 2.21 15.33
N GLY A 63 15.23 2.20 15.10
CA GLY A 63 15.90 2.92 14.02
C GLY A 63 15.69 2.26 12.66
N SER A 64 16.11 2.94 11.61
CA SER A 64 16.10 2.40 10.25
C SER A 64 17.42 2.60 9.53
N PHE A 65 17.72 1.71 8.58
CA PHE A 65 18.79 1.87 7.62
C PHE A 65 18.21 1.76 6.20
N VAL A 66 18.57 2.67 5.31
CA VAL A 66 18.02 2.75 3.97
C VAL A 66 19.10 2.47 2.93
N ILE A 67 18.93 1.38 2.18
CA ILE A 67 19.69 1.11 0.95
C ILE A 67 18.85 1.54 -0.24
N ALA A 68 19.45 2.30 -1.15
CA ALA A 68 18.83 2.62 -2.43
C ALA A 68 19.64 2.01 -3.58
N GLU A 69 18.95 1.49 -4.59
CA GLU A 69 19.53 0.73 -5.70
C GLU A 69 18.98 1.19 -7.05
N THR A 70 19.86 1.25 -8.04
CA THR A 70 19.50 1.37 -9.45
C THR A 70 19.55 -0.02 -10.10
N GLY A 71 18.43 -0.52 -10.62
CA GLY A 71 18.35 -1.86 -11.24
C GLY A 71 18.25 -2.99 -10.22
N PHE A 72 17.03 -3.51 -10.01
CA PHE A 72 16.79 -4.62 -9.08
C PHE A 72 17.28 -5.96 -9.64
N GLY A 73 17.12 -6.17 -10.95
CA GLY A 73 17.45 -7.39 -11.65
C GLY A 73 16.86 -8.64 -10.99
N SER A 74 17.73 -9.56 -10.58
CA SER A 74 17.36 -10.80 -9.88
C SER A 74 17.09 -10.62 -8.38
N GLY A 75 17.30 -9.42 -7.83
CA GLY A 75 17.20 -9.14 -6.40
C GLY A 75 18.38 -9.69 -5.59
N LEU A 76 19.46 -10.15 -6.22
CA LEU A 76 20.61 -10.77 -5.55
C LEU A 76 21.23 -9.84 -4.49
N ASN A 77 21.42 -8.57 -4.81
CA ASN A 77 21.95 -7.58 -3.86
C ASN A 77 21.02 -7.37 -2.66
N PHE A 78 19.70 -7.32 -2.90
CA PHE A 78 18.70 -7.22 -1.82
C PHE A 78 18.76 -8.42 -0.89
N LEU A 79 18.84 -9.64 -1.44
CA LEU A 79 18.92 -10.86 -0.63
C LEU A 79 20.24 -10.95 0.15
N ALA A 80 21.38 -10.55 -0.45
CA ALA A 80 22.66 -10.47 0.24
C ALA A 80 22.64 -9.43 1.37
N ALA A 81 22.03 -8.26 1.13
CA ALA A 81 21.85 -7.23 2.15
C ALA A 81 20.91 -7.68 3.28
N TRP A 82 19.81 -8.40 2.96
CA TRP A 82 18.90 -8.95 3.97
C TRP A 82 19.60 -10.01 4.81
N GLN A 83 20.30 -10.97 4.21
CA GLN A 83 21.06 -11.96 4.98
C GLN A 83 22.09 -11.29 5.91
N THR A 84 22.80 -10.27 5.41
CA THR A 84 23.75 -9.48 6.22
C THR A 84 23.06 -8.75 7.36
N TRP A 85 21.88 -8.16 7.11
CA TRP A 85 21.07 -7.49 8.13
C TRP A 85 20.70 -8.41 9.28
N GLU A 86 20.24 -9.62 9.00
CA GLU A 86 19.91 -10.59 10.04
C GLU A 86 21.15 -11.05 10.81
N ALA A 87 22.27 -11.29 10.11
CA ALA A 87 23.52 -11.71 10.74
C ALA A 87 24.18 -10.62 11.61
N SER A 88 23.91 -9.33 11.34
CA SER A 88 24.51 -8.19 12.05
C SER A 88 23.86 -7.88 13.39
N ASN A 89 22.77 -8.57 13.75
CA ASN A 89 22.00 -8.39 14.98
C ASN A 89 21.67 -6.90 15.31
N PRO A 90 20.98 -6.19 14.40
CA PRO A 90 20.60 -4.80 14.60
C PRO A 90 19.63 -4.66 15.78
N GLY A 91 19.49 -3.43 16.29
CA GLY A 91 18.65 -3.13 17.46
C GLY A 91 17.22 -3.68 17.37
N ASP A 92 16.58 -3.87 18.54
CA ASP A 92 15.20 -4.36 18.61
C ASP A 92 14.26 -3.49 17.77
N GLN A 93 13.40 -4.14 16.97
CA GLN A 93 12.49 -3.49 16.02
C GLN A 93 13.16 -2.53 15.01
N ALA A 94 14.50 -2.55 14.88
CA ALA A 94 15.17 -1.84 13.80
C ALA A 94 14.73 -2.38 12.44
N CYS A 95 14.70 -1.50 11.44
CA CYS A 95 14.24 -1.83 10.10
C CYS A 95 15.27 -1.56 9.00
N LEU A 96 15.48 -2.55 8.14
CA LEU A 96 16.11 -2.34 6.83
C LEU A 96 15.05 -1.89 5.83
N HIS A 97 15.26 -0.74 5.20
CA HIS A 97 14.54 -0.33 3.99
C HIS A 97 15.45 -0.53 2.79
N PHE A 98 14.93 -1.19 1.77
CA PHE A 98 15.59 -1.35 0.48
C PHE A 98 14.70 -0.71 -0.58
N VAL A 99 15.20 0.28 -1.30
CA VAL A 99 14.46 1.04 -2.31
C VAL A 99 15.13 0.83 -3.65
N SER A 100 14.46 0.16 -4.59
CA SER A 100 15.06 -0.18 -5.89
C SER A 100 14.15 0.22 -7.04
N ALA A 101 14.75 0.74 -8.11
CA ALA A 101 14.07 1.06 -9.36
C ALA A 101 14.44 0.05 -10.45
N GLU A 102 13.45 -0.58 -11.08
CA GLU A 102 13.63 -1.59 -12.11
C GLU A 102 12.77 -1.27 -13.34
N ARG A 103 13.40 -1.19 -14.51
CA ARG A 103 12.72 -0.85 -15.76
C ARG A 103 12.11 -2.06 -16.46
N TYR A 104 12.76 -3.21 -16.34
CA TYR A 104 12.39 -4.47 -16.98
C TYR A 104 12.37 -5.58 -15.92
N PRO A 105 11.35 -5.64 -15.07
CA PRO A 105 11.28 -6.67 -14.04
C PRO A 105 11.30 -8.07 -14.67
N LEU A 106 11.99 -9.00 -14.01
CA LEU A 106 11.95 -10.41 -14.40
C LEU A 106 10.52 -10.94 -14.23
N THR A 107 10.15 -11.92 -15.05
CA THR A 107 8.96 -12.70 -14.74
C THR A 107 9.17 -13.46 -13.42
N ARG A 108 8.09 -13.84 -12.73
CA ARG A 108 8.22 -14.64 -11.50
C ARG A 108 8.96 -15.95 -11.74
N GLU A 109 8.80 -16.53 -12.92
CA GLU A 109 9.45 -17.78 -13.31
C GLU A 109 10.95 -17.59 -13.55
N ASP A 110 11.34 -16.54 -14.30
CA ASP A 110 12.76 -16.22 -14.50
C ASP A 110 13.45 -15.85 -13.19
N LEU A 111 12.76 -15.09 -12.32
CA LEU A 111 13.26 -14.76 -10.99
C LEU A 111 13.49 -16.02 -10.15
N ARG A 112 12.55 -16.97 -10.18
CA ARG A 112 12.66 -18.26 -9.47
C ARG A 112 13.86 -19.04 -9.97
N GLN A 113 14.04 -19.13 -11.28
CA GLN A 113 15.17 -19.83 -11.88
C GLN A 113 16.51 -19.13 -11.54
N ALA A 114 16.58 -17.80 -11.60
CA ALA A 114 17.78 -17.03 -11.29
C ALA A 114 18.21 -17.20 -9.83
N LEU A 115 17.25 -17.17 -8.91
CA LEU A 115 17.51 -17.32 -7.48
C LEU A 115 17.82 -18.76 -7.07
N SER A 116 17.41 -19.77 -7.84
CA SER A 116 17.75 -21.17 -7.57
C SER A 116 19.25 -21.48 -7.66
N LEU A 117 20.02 -20.60 -8.32
CA LEU A 117 21.48 -20.68 -8.40
C LEU A 117 22.16 -20.37 -7.07
N TRP A 118 21.43 -19.80 -6.10
CA TRP A 118 21.95 -19.39 -4.79
C TRP A 118 21.21 -20.11 -3.64
N PRO A 119 21.43 -21.44 -3.43
CA PRO A 119 20.77 -22.19 -2.37
C PRO A 119 20.97 -21.59 -0.98
N GLU A 120 22.11 -20.95 -0.75
CA GLU A 120 22.43 -20.24 0.50
C GLU A 120 21.38 -19.16 0.85
N LEU A 121 20.80 -18.52 -0.17
CA LEU A 121 19.78 -17.49 -0.02
C LEU A 121 18.35 -18.05 -0.10
N GLY A 122 18.19 -19.38 -0.14
CA GLY A 122 16.93 -20.05 -0.46
C GLY A 122 15.74 -19.62 0.42
N GLN A 123 15.96 -19.40 1.72
CA GLN A 123 14.91 -18.92 2.62
C GLN A 123 14.42 -17.50 2.28
N TYR A 124 15.33 -16.61 1.92
CA TYR A 124 15.02 -15.22 1.55
C TYR A 124 14.39 -15.16 0.17
N ALA A 125 14.95 -15.91 -0.78
CA ALA A 125 14.43 -16.05 -2.13
C ALA A 125 12.98 -16.54 -2.13
N SER A 126 12.66 -17.57 -1.32
CA SER A 126 11.30 -18.10 -1.22
C SER A 126 10.32 -17.02 -0.74
N ARG A 127 10.68 -16.24 0.28
CA ARG A 127 9.84 -15.13 0.77
C ARG A 127 9.65 -14.03 -0.25
N LEU A 128 10.71 -13.66 -0.98
CA LEU A 128 10.62 -12.69 -2.07
C LEU A 128 9.66 -13.22 -3.16
N LEU A 129 9.84 -14.47 -3.60
CA LEU A 129 9.02 -15.09 -4.63
C LEU A 129 7.55 -15.16 -4.23
N GLU A 130 7.21 -15.48 -2.97
CA GLU A 130 5.83 -15.47 -2.45
C GLU A 130 5.15 -14.10 -2.62
N CYS A 131 5.91 -13.01 -2.42
CA CYS A 131 5.37 -11.65 -2.42
C CYS A 131 5.68 -10.83 -3.67
N TYR A 132 6.45 -11.37 -4.63
CA TYR A 132 6.91 -10.64 -5.81
C TYR A 132 5.72 -10.05 -6.59
N PRO A 133 5.71 -8.73 -6.87
CA PRO A 133 4.56 -8.09 -7.47
C PRO A 133 4.42 -8.48 -8.95
N PRO A 134 3.18 -8.46 -9.49
CA PRO A 134 2.98 -8.57 -10.93
C PRO A 134 3.63 -7.37 -11.65
N PRO A 135 3.97 -7.51 -12.95
CA PRO A 135 4.65 -6.47 -13.73
C PRO A 135 3.71 -5.31 -14.06
N VAL A 136 3.48 -4.45 -13.07
CA VAL A 136 2.67 -3.23 -13.15
C VAL A 136 3.51 -2.04 -12.80
N GLN A 137 3.40 -0.96 -13.56
CA GLN A 137 4.18 0.25 -13.36
C GLN A 137 3.88 0.91 -11.99
N GLY A 138 4.90 1.55 -11.42
CA GLY A 138 4.83 2.30 -10.16
C GLY A 138 5.41 1.53 -8.97
N ALA A 139 5.13 2.06 -7.77
CA ALA A 139 5.73 1.55 -6.54
C ALA A 139 4.95 0.37 -5.93
N HIS A 140 5.71 -0.64 -5.49
CA HIS A 140 5.24 -1.81 -4.77
C HIS A 140 6.00 -1.92 -3.46
N ARG A 141 5.29 -1.79 -2.33
CA ARG A 141 5.83 -2.10 -1.01
C ARG A 141 5.63 -3.59 -0.70
N LEU A 142 6.71 -4.22 -0.27
CA LEU A 142 6.77 -5.59 0.25
C LEU A 142 7.36 -5.53 1.67
N ILE A 143 6.79 -6.32 2.57
CA ILE A 143 7.15 -6.31 4.00
C ILE A 143 7.55 -7.72 4.41
N PHE A 144 8.71 -7.90 5.01
CA PHE A 144 9.25 -9.19 5.43
C PHE A 144 9.72 -9.16 6.88
N ALA A 145 10.09 -10.33 7.42
CA ALA A 145 10.69 -10.48 8.75
C ALA A 145 9.91 -9.73 9.86
N GLY A 146 8.58 -9.89 9.89
CA GLY A 146 7.71 -9.21 10.88
C GLY A 146 7.71 -7.68 10.78
N GLY A 147 8.05 -7.12 9.61
CA GLY A 147 8.17 -5.67 9.44
C GLY A 147 9.59 -5.14 9.60
N ARG A 148 10.59 -5.97 9.89
CA ARG A 148 11.99 -5.52 10.03
C ARG A 148 12.74 -5.36 8.72
N VAL A 149 12.17 -5.84 7.62
CA VAL A 149 12.71 -5.64 6.27
C VAL A 149 11.60 -5.16 5.35
N ARG A 150 11.78 -4.00 4.74
CA ARG A 150 10.83 -3.37 3.82
C ARG A 150 11.49 -3.15 2.47
N LEU A 151 10.92 -3.71 1.42
CA LEU A 151 11.37 -3.51 0.05
C LEU A 151 10.36 -2.62 -0.67
N THR A 152 10.82 -1.52 -1.24
CA THR A 152 10.06 -0.67 -2.16
C THR A 152 10.61 -0.88 -3.56
N LEU A 153 9.89 -1.65 -4.38
CA LEU A 153 10.22 -1.85 -5.80
C LEU A 153 9.43 -0.86 -6.65
N TYR A 154 10.13 0.00 -7.36
CA TYR A 154 9.54 0.86 -8.36
C TYR A 154 9.72 0.26 -9.75
N PHE A 155 8.63 -0.17 -10.37
CA PHE A 155 8.64 -0.65 -11.75
C PHE A 155 8.44 0.53 -12.70
N GLY A 156 9.51 0.97 -13.34
CA GLY A 156 9.50 2.14 -14.20
C GLY A 156 10.89 2.72 -14.44
N ASP A 157 10.92 3.95 -14.98
CA ASP A 157 12.18 4.65 -15.18
C ASP A 157 12.79 5.12 -13.85
N VAL A 158 14.11 5.10 -13.77
CA VAL A 158 14.86 5.43 -12.55
C VAL A 158 14.72 6.89 -12.14
N LEU A 159 14.65 7.84 -13.09
CA LEU A 159 14.42 9.26 -12.79
C LEU A 159 12.98 9.50 -12.34
N GLU A 160 12.01 8.77 -12.91
CA GLU A 160 10.64 8.82 -12.43
C GLU A 160 10.55 8.30 -11.00
N ALA A 161 11.24 7.20 -10.67
CA ALA A 161 11.31 6.64 -9.33
C ALA A 161 11.84 7.65 -8.31
N TRP A 162 12.99 8.28 -8.58
CA TRP A 162 13.60 9.26 -7.66
C TRP A 162 12.79 10.54 -7.52
N ARG A 163 12.01 10.92 -8.54
CA ARG A 163 11.08 12.04 -8.40
C ARG A 163 9.85 11.69 -7.56
N GLU A 164 9.38 10.45 -7.67
CA GLU A 164 8.13 10.01 -7.06
C GLU A 164 8.30 9.47 -5.64
N LEU A 165 9.44 8.87 -5.29
CA LEU A 165 9.67 8.25 -3.99
C LEU A 165 10.28 9.25 -3.00
N ASP A 166 9.83 9.22 -1.74
CA ASP A 166 10.37 10.05 -0.67
C ASP A 166 11.17 9.21 0.33
N PHE A 167 12.50 9.35 0.28
CA PHE A 167 13.45 8.64 1.14
C PHE A 167 14.77 9.42 1.26
N ARG A 168 15.60 9.00 2.22
CA ARG A 168 17.01 9.37 2.33
C ARG A 168 17.82 8.09 2.45
N ALA A 169 18.80 7.91 1.57
CA ALA A 169 19.64 6.72 1.53
C ALA A 169 20.80 6.86 2.51
N ASP A 170 21.09 5.78 3.22
CA ASP A 170 22.32 5.61 4.01
C ASP A 170 23.43 4.97 3.15
N ALA A 171 23.04 4.14 2.19
CA ALA A 171 23.95 3.51 1.23
C ALA A 171 23.32 3.40 -0.16
N TRP A 172 24.14 3.62 -1.18
CA TRP A 172 23.77 3.39 -2.58
C TRP A 172 24.43 2.15 -3.16
N PHE A 173 23.61 1.31 -3.77
CA PHE A 173 24.03 0.25 -4.68
C PHE A 173 23.81 0.77 -6.10
N LEU A 174 24.86 1.35 -6.69
CA LEU A 174 24.80 1.78 -8.08
C LEU A 174 25.10 0.60 -8.97
N ASP A 175 24.07 -0.23 -9.12
CA ASP A 175 24.04 -1.37 -10.00
C ASP A 175 23.33 -1.01 -11.32
N GLY A 176 23.39 -1.92 -12.29
CA GLY A 176 22.84 -1.73 -13.63
C GLY A 176 23.90 -1.88 -14.71
N PHE A 177 23.45 -2.12 -15.95
CA PHE A 177 24.36 -2.41 -17.06
C PHE A 177 25.45 -1.34 -17.23
N ALA A 178 26.61 -1.78 -17.71
CA ALA A 178 27.78 -0.92 -17.87
C ALA A 178 27.41 0.41 -18.56
N PRO A 179 28.05 1.55 -18.22
CA PRO A 179 27.67 2.86 -18.75
C PRO A 179 27.58 2.93 -20.29
N ALA A 180 28.40 2.14 -20.99
CA ALA A 180 28.36 2.03 -22.45
C ALA A 180 27.05 1.41 -23.00
N ARG A 181 26.33 0.64 -22.18
CA ARG A 181 25.12 -0.12 -22.53
C ARG A 181 23.83 0.50 -21.97
N ASN A 182 23.94 1.32 -20.93
CA ASN A 182 22.80 2.05 -20.36
C ASN A 182 23.17 3.48 -19.93
N PRO A 183 23.49 4.38 -20.88
CA PRO A 183 24.01 5.72 -20.55
C PRO A 183 23.03 6.57 -19.73
N GLY A 184 21.71 6.43 -19.94
CA GLY A 184 20.69 7.22 -19.25
C GLY A 184 20.72 7.11 -17.73
N MET A 185 21.13 5.97 -17.18
CA MET A 185 21.28 5.76 -15.74
C MET A 185 22.47 6.53 -15.13
N TRP A 186 23.42 6.94 -15.97
CA TRP A 186 24.67 7.61 -15.57
C TRP A 186 24.70 9.09 -15.98
N GLU A 187 23.58 9.63 -16.47
CA GLU A 187 23.45 11.03 -16.84
C GLU A 187 23.44 11.96 -15.62
N GLU A 188 23.77 13.23 -15.83
CA GLU A 188 23.83 14.24 -14.78
C GLU A 188 22.51 14.37 -14.00
N ALA A 189 21.37 14.17 -14.66
CA ALA A 189 20.05 14.16 -14.02
C ALA A 189 19.91 13.03 -12.98
N ALA A 190 20.40 11.83 -13.28
CA ALA A 190 20.35 10.67 -12.38
C ALA A 190 21.26 10.89 -11.17
N ILE A 191 22.47 11.40 -11.40
CA ILE A 191 23.42 11.71 -10.33
C ILE A 191 22.91 12.85 -9.44
N THR A 192 22.24 13.85 -10.01
CA THR A 192 21.61 14.94 -9.25
C THR A 192 20.49 14.41 -8.36
N ALA A 193 19.65 13.51 -8.88
CA ALA A 193 18.60 12.86 -8.11
C ALA A 193 19.17 12.03 -6.96
N LEU A 194 20.21 11.23 -7.20
CA LEU A 194 20.94 10.49 -6.18
C LEU A 194 21.42 11.42 -5.05
N ARG A 195 22.04 12.55 -5.41
CA ARG A 195 22.51 13.53 -4.44
C ARG A 195 21.39 14.15 -3.60
N HIS A 196 20.20 14.37 -4.17
CA HIS A 196 19.03 14.87 -3.44
C HIS A 196 18.55 13.89 -2.35
N HIS A 197 18.70 12.59 -2.60
CA HIS A 197 18.36 11.52 -1.65
C HIS A 197 19.50 11.16 -0.70
N SER A 198 20.64 11.86 -0.74
CA SER A 198 21.82 11.53 0.07
C SER A 198 22.09 12.59 1.14
N GLY A 199 22.24 12.14 2.39
CA GLY A 199 22.68 12.96 3.52
C GLY A 199 24.17 12.79 3.82
N PRO A 200 24.76 13.63 4.68
CA PRO A 200 26.14 13.44 5.14
C PRO A 200 26.36 12.02 5.69
N GLY A 201 27.48 11.40 5.35
CA GLY A 201 27.78 10.00 5.71
C GLY A 201 27.16 8.94 4.81
N THR A 202 26.36 9.32 3.79
CA THR A 202 25.85 8.37 2.79
C THR A 202 27.02 7.73 2.04
N THR A 203 27.08 6.41 2.00
CA THR A 203 28.09 5.67 1.23
C THR A 203 27.55 5.24 -0.12
N MET A 204 28.45 4.86 -1.02
CA MET A 204 28.11 4.36 -2.34
C MET A 204 29.17 3.40 -2.85
N ALA A 205 28.73 2.36 -3.54
CA ALA A 205 29.60 1.47 -4.29
C ALA A 205 29.02 1.12 -5.66
N THR A 206 29.89 0.90 -6.64
CA THR A 206 29.54 0.39 -7.97
C THR A 206 30.67 -0.46 -8.53
N PHE A 207 30.32 -1.47 -9.33
CA PHE A 207 31.30 -2.35 -9.97
C PHE A 207 32.14 -1.64 -11.05
N THR A 208 31.69 -0.49 -11.57
CA THR A 208 32.39 0.23 -12.65
C THR A 208 33.54 1.10 -12.14
N ALA A 209 34.61 1.22 -12.94
CA ALA A 209 35.74 2.12 -12.69
C ALA A 209 35.85 3.26 -13.73
N VAL A 210 34.78 3.49 -14.51
CA VAL A 210 34.76 4.48 -15.60
C VAL A 210 35.01 5.89 -15.05
N GLY A 211 35.99 6.59 -15.64
CA GLY A 211 36.45 7.89 -15.15
C GLY A 211 35.40 9.00 -15.23
N GLU A 212 34.49 8.94 -16.20
CA GLU A 212 33.38 9.90 -16.32
C GLU A 212 32.38 9.79 -15.18
N VAL A 213 31.97 8.57 -14.83
CA VAL A 213 31.11 8.28 -13.68
C VAL A 213 31.74 8.82 -12.39
N ARG A 214 33.04 8.55 -12.18
CA ARG A 214 33.78 9.10 -11.02
C ARG A 214 33.74 10.62 -10.99
N ARG A 215 33.95 11.30 -12.13
CA ARG A 215 33.92 12.77 -12.21
C ARG A 215 32.55 13.33 -11.90
N LEU A 216 31.48 12.74 -12.42
CA LEU A 216 30.10 13.15 -12.14
C LEU A 216 29.76 13.00 -10.65
N LEU A 217 30.10 11.87 -10.04
CA LEU A 217 29.89 11.62 -8.62
C LEU A 217 30.72 12.59 -7.74
N THR A 218 31.96 12.87 -8.14
CA THR A 218 32.80 13.86 -7.45
C THR A 218 32.20 15.27 -7.56
N LYS A 219 31.70 15.66 -8.75
CA LYS A 219 31.02 16.93 -8.97
C LYS A 219 29.75 17.06 -8.10
N ALA A 220 29.05 15.95 -7.85
CA ALA A 220 27.91 15.89 -6.94
C ALA A 220 28.27 15.97 -5.45
N GLY A 221 29.57 15.96 -5.12
CA GLY A 221 30.10 16.17 -3.77
C GLY A 221 30.59 14.90 -3.07
N PHE A 222 30.54 13.73 -3.71
CA PHE A 222 31.07 12.50 -3.12
C PHE A 222 32.60 12.44 -3.19
N THR A 223 33.23 11.99 -2.12
CA THR A 223 34.66 11.66 -2.12
C THR A 223 34.84 10.26 -2.69
N MET A 224 35.06 10.19 -4.01
CA MET A 224 35.18 8.94 -4.75
C MET A 224 36.63 8.43 -4.84
N ARG A 225 36.82 7.14 -4.53
CA ARG A 225 38.08 6.42 -4.63
C ARG A 225 37.93 5.20 -5.54
N LYS A 226 39.03 4.83 -6.21
CA LYS A 226 39.16 3.53 -6.86
C LYS A 226 39.57 2.50 -5.80
N THR A 227 38.92 1.35 -5.77
CA THR A 227 39.24 0.25 -4.86
C THR A 227 39.41 -1.06 -5.65
N PRO A 228 40.05 -2.09 -5.08
CA PRO A 228 40.19 -3.37 -5.77
C PRO A 228 38.83 -3.96 -6.17
N GLY A 229 38.68 -4.30 -7.45
CA GLY A 229 37.49 -5.00 -7.95
C GLY A 229 37.44 -6.46 -7.50
N PHE A 230 36.35 -7.15 -7.83
CA PHE A 230 36.17 -8.57 -7.52
C PHE A 230 36.72 -9.46 -8.65
N GLY A 231 37.34 -10.58 -8.29
CA GLY A 231 37.85 -11.58 -9.22
C GLY A 231 38.82 -11.00 -10.26
N ARG A 232 38.42 -11.03 -11.55
CA ARG A 232 39.24 -10.53 -12.66
C ARG A 232 39.19 -9.01 -12.87
N LYS A 233 38.22 -8.31 -12.25
CA LYS A 233 38.12 -6.85 -12.35
C LYS A 233 39.17 -6.21 -11.44
N LEU A 234 40.08 -5.43 -12.03
CA LEU A 234 41.18 -4.79 -11.29
C LEU A 234 40.66 -3.70 -10.34
N GLU A 235 39.73 -2.87 -10.81
CA GLU A 235 39.27 -1.68 -10.09
C GLU A 235 37.75 -1.58 -10.11
N MET A 236 37.20 -1.00 -9.05
CA MET A 236 35.82 -0.56 -8.91
C MET A 236 35.78 0.82 -8.23
N LEU A 237 34.60 1.42 -8.05
CA LEU A 237 34.45 2.69 -7.35
C LEU A 237 33.69 2.52 -6.04
N ALA A 238 34.19 3.18 -5.01
CA ALA A 238 33.50 3.37 -3.74
C ALA A 238 33.68 4.82 -3.28
N GLY A 239 32.73 5.34 -2.53
CA GLY A 239 32.80 6.69 -2.01
C GLY A 239 31.79 6.98 -0.92
N GLU A 240 31.88 8.18 -0.38
CA GLU A 240 30.98 8.66 0.65
C GLU A 240 30.74 10.16 0.47
N LEU A 241 29.58 10.63 0.93
CA LEU A 241 29.31 12.04 1.06
C LEU A 241 29.92 12.51 2.39
N PRO A 242 30.92 13.41 2.39
CA PRO A 242 31.62 13.80 3.61
C PRO A 242 30.68 14.36 4.68
N THR A 243 30.96 14.03 5.93
CA THR A 243 30.33 14.66 7.09
C THR A 243 31.11 15.93 7.45
N THR A 244 30.45 17.10 7.44
CA THR A 244 31.05 18.31 8.03
C THR A 244 30.71 18.36 9.53
N PRO A 245 31.62 18.82 10.40
CA PRO A 245 31.39 18.88 11.85
C PRO A 245 30.13 19.65 12.26
N GLU A 246 29.73 20.67 11.48
CA GLU A 246 28.53 21.48 11.71
C GLU A 246 27.22 20.73 11.43
N GLN A 247 27.25 19.64 10.66
CA GLN A 247 26.06 18.87 10.24
C GLN A 247 25.79 17.65 11.12
N VAL A 248 26.71 17.29 12.01
CA VAL A 248 26.59 16.16 12.95
C VAL A 248 25.54 16.45 14.06
N GLY A 249 25.05 17.69 14.17
CA GLY A 249 24.08 18.13 15.17
C GLY A 249 22.68 18.51 14.64
N GLY A 250 22.36 18.20 13.38
CA GLY A 250 21.02 18.45 12.86
C GLY A 250 19.99 17.57 13.58
N ASN A 251 19.09 18.17 14.35
CA ASN A 251 17.98 17.48 15.02
C ASN A 251 17.23 16.63 13.99
N THR A 252 17.49 15.32 13.98
CA THR A 252 16.57 14.37 13.36
C THR A 252 15.28 14.51 14.18
N PRO A 253 14.12 14.76 13.56
CA PRO A 253 12.88 14.86 14.32
C PRO A 253 12.72 13.58 15.15
N GLU A 254 12.73 13.71 16.48
CA GLU A 254 12.52 12.55 17.35
C GLU A 254 11.15 11.94 17.01
N ALA A 255 11.10 10.63 16.88
CA ALA A 255 9.82 9.92 16.77
C ALA A 255 8.95 10.30 17.99
N PRO A 256 7.62 10.44 17.81
CA PRO A 256 6.74 10.80 18.92
C PRO A 256 6.83 9.74 20.01
N ARG A 257 6.99 10.17 21.27
CA ARG A 257 7.14 9.26 22.42
C ARG A 257 5.82 8.61 22.82
N SER A 258 4.70 9.23 22.46
CA SER A 258 3.35 8.73 22.73
C SER A 258 2.39 9.04 21.57
N ILE A 259 1.67 8.01 21.12
CA ILE A 259 0.72 8.11 20.01
C ILE A 259 -0.66 7.67 20.50
N ALA A 260 -1.67 8.49 20.25
CA ALA A 260 -3.07 8.12 20.42
C ALA A 260 -3.77 8.00 19.06
N ILE A 261 -4.56 6.95 18.87
CA ILE A 261 -5.37 6.72 17.67
C ILE A 261 -6.83 6.68 18.10
N ILE A 262 -7.68 7.50 17.48
CA ILE A 262 -9.10 7.60 17.82
C ILE A 262 -9.92 6.88 16.75
N GLY A 263 -10.47 5.73 17.11
CA GLY A 263 -11.26 4.84 16.27
C GLY A 263 -10.53 3.51 16.01
N ALA A 264 -11.10 2.42 16.52
CA ALA A 264 -10.65 1.03 16.37
C ALA A 264 -11.36 0.30 15.21
N GLY A 265 -11.79 1.05 14.19
CA GLY A 265 -12.16 0.48 12.89
C GLY A 265 -10.93 -0.01 12.10
N ILE A 266 -11.13 -0.39 10.84
CA ILE A 266 -10.05 -0.95 10.00
C ILE A 266 -8.85 0.00 9.87
N ALA A 267 -9.09 1.31 9.73
CA ALA A 267 -8.03 2.33 9.61
C ALA A 267 -7.13 2.36 10.86
N GLY A 268 -7.74 2.55 12.04
CA GLY A 268 -6.99 2.67 13.28
C GLY A 268 -6.39 1.36 13.76
N SER A 269 -7.08 0.23 13.57
CA SER A 269 -6.55 -1.10 13.97
C SER A 269 -5.30 -1.48 13.17
N LEU A 270 -5.31 -1.27 11.85
CA LEU A 270 -4.15 -1.56 10.99
C LEU A 270 -2.99 -0.61 11.30
N LEU A 271 -3.26 0.69 11.47
CA LEU A 271 -2.22 1.66 11.83
C LEU A 271 -1.62 1.37 13.20
N ALA A 272 -2.46 1.05 14.21
CA ALA A 272 -2.00 0.68 15.55
C ALA A 272 -1.08 -0.54 15.52
N ARG A 273 -1.48 -1.62 14.83
CA ARG A 273 -0.63 -2.82 14.64
C ARG A 273 0.70 -2.44 14.03
N ASN A 274 0.66 -1.69 12.94
CA ASN A 274 1.80 -1.38 12.11
C ASN A 274 2.82 -0.45 12.81
N LEU A 275 2.36 0.49 13.65
CA LEU A 275 3.22 1.29 14.54
C LEU A 275 3.77 0.46 15.71
N ALA A 276 2.97 -0.44 16.26
CA ALA A 276 3.38 -1.30 17.36
C ALA A 276 4.46 -2.33 16.94
N GLU A 277 4.38 -2.83 15.70
CA GLU A 277 5.43 -3.64 15.05
C GLU A 277 6.70 -2.84 14.73
N ARG A 278 6.64 -1.50 14.74
CA ARG A 278 7.84 -0.63 14.70
C ARG A 278 8.37 -0.31 16.10
N GLY A 279 7.84 -0.96 17.14
CA GLY A 279 8.27 -0.78 18.52
C GLY A 279 7.66 0.42 19.26
N LEU A 280 6.61 1.04 18.72
CA LEU A 280 5.97 2.21 19.34
C LEU A 280 4.82 1.79 20.25
N GLU A 281 4.67 2.50 21.37
CA GLU A 281 3.50 2.37 22.24
C GLU A 281 2.33 3.18 21.68
N VAL A 282 1.18 2.52 21.52
CA VAL A 282 -0.02 3.11 20.92
C VAL A 282 -1.18 3.02 21.91
N THR A 283 -1.81 4.15 22.21
CA THR A 283 -3.11 4.17 22.88
C THR A 283 -4.21 4.20 21.82
N LEU A 284 -4.95 3.10 21.69
CA LEU A 284 -6.07 2.99 20.76
C LEU A 284 -7.39 3.24 21.50
N ILE A 285 -8.07 4.31 21.13
CA ILE A 285 -9.27 4.82 21.78
C ILE A 285 -10.48 4.49 20.91
N ASP A 286 -11.54 3.92 21.48
CA ASP A 286 -12.83 3.77 20.81
C ASP A 286 -13.97 3.93 21.83
N LYS A 287 -15.12 4.44 21.37
CA LYS A 287 -16.31 4.56 22.20
C LYS A 287 -16.98 3.21 22.43
N GLU A 288 -16.79 2.28 21.50
CA GLU A 288 -17.33 0.93 21.56
C GLU A 288 -16.43 0.03 22.43
N PRO A 289 -16.98 -1.01 23.07
CA PRO A 289 -16.21 -1.91 23.93
C PRO A 289 -15.30 -2.88 23.15
N GLU A 290 -15.47 -3.00 21.82
CA GLU A 290 -14.67 -3.86 20.96
C GLU A 290 -14.24 -3.15 19.67
N ALA A 291 -13.11 -3.57 19.12
CA ALA A 291 -12.62 -3.09 17.83
C ALA A 291 -13.49 -3.60 16.67
N GLY A 292 -13.63 -2.77 15.62
CA GLY A 292 -14.28 -3.16 14.38
C GLY A 292 -15.79 -3.40 14.49
N THR A 293 -16.51 -2.70 15.36
CA THR A 293 -17.96 -2.91 15.58
C THR A 293 -18.85 -2.03 14.71
N ALA A 294 -18.38 -0.85 14.27
CA ALA A 294 -19.14 0.09 13.44
C ALA A 294 -19.13 -0.29 11.94
N ALA A 295 -18.74 0.63 11.04
CA ALA A 295 -18.71 0.37 9.59
C ALA A 295 -17.73 -0.76 9.18
N SER A 296 -16.73 -1.05 10.01
CA SER A 296 -15.80 -2.18 9.85
C SER A 296 -16.31 -3.48 10.47
N GLY A 297 -17.57 -3.53 10.93
CA GLY A 297 -18.14 -4.68 11.64
C GLY A 297 -19.13 -5.51 10.86
N ASN A 298 -19.13 -5.42 9.53
CA ASN A 298 -19.84 -6.38 8.69
C ASN A 298 -19.26 -7.79 8.95
N LEU A 299 -20.10 -8.82 8.82
CA LEU A 299 -19.64 -10.21 8.92
C LEU A 299 -18.75 -10.58 7.74
N GLN A 300 -19.08 -10.10 6.55
CA GLN A 300 -18.31 -10.34 5.32
C GLN A 300 -18.13 -9.04 4.52
N GLY A 301 -16.95 -8.83 3.95
CA GLY A 301 -16.66 -7.68 3.09
C GLY A 301 -15.78 -8.04 1.89
N ALA A 302 -16.19 -7.61 0.70
CA ALA A 302 -15.50 -7.90 -0.55
C ALA A 302 -14.22 -7.06 -0.72
N LEU A 303 -13.13 -7.70 -1.15
CA LEU A 303 -11.87 -7.04 -1.52
C LEU A 303 -11.83 -6.73 -3.02
N TYR A 304 -12.13 -5.49 -3.39
CA TYR A 304 -11.94 -5.03 -4.77
C TYR A 304 -11.82 -3.52 -4.88
N VAL A 305 -11.47 -3.07 -6.08
CA VAL A 305 -11.57 -1.67 -6.53
C VAL A 305 -12.31 -1.63 -7.87
N LYS A 306 -13.08 -0.57 -8.11
CA LYS A 306 -13.64 -0.30 -9.44
C LYS A 306 -12.69 0.66 -10.15
N LEU A 307 -11.82 0.13 -10.99
CA LEU A 307 -10.84 0.93 -11.74
C LEU A 307 -11.54 1.76 -12.82
N GLY A 308 -11.02 2.97 -13.04
CA GLY A 308 -11.46 3.85 -14.11
C GLY A 308 -11.01 3.34 -15.48
N VAL A 309 -11.68 3.78 -16.54
CA VAL A 309 -11.29 3.48 -17.93
C VAL A 309 -9.90 4.06 -18.24
N GLU A 310 -9.59 5.23 -17.68
CA GLU A 310 -8.27 5.87 -17.80
C GLU A 310 -7.34 5.47 -16.66
N PHE A 311 -6.08 5.16 -16.98
CA PHE A 311 -5.04 4.86 -16.01
C PHE A 311 -4.39 6.12 -15.42
N ASN A 312 -5.22 6.95 -14.80
CA ASN A 312 -4.80 8.16 -14.08
C ASN A 312 -4.37 7.85 -12.63
N ASP A 313 -3.95 8.86 -11.87
CA ASP A 313 -3.45 8.67 -10.50
C ASP A 313 -4.49 8.10 -9.53
N GLN A 314 -5.79 8.29 -9.80
CA GLN A 314 -6.84 7.63 -9.01
C GLN A 314 -6.92 6.14 -9.30
N ALA A 315 -6.82 5.73 -10.58
CA ALA A 315 -6.74 4.32 -10.96
C ALA A 315 -5.46 3.67 -10.40
N LYS A 316 -4.31 4.36 -10.49
CA LYS A 316 -3.04 3.91 -9.89
C LYS A 316 -3.15 3.71 -8.39
N LEU A 317 -3.71 4.68 -7.64
CA LEU A 317 -3.92 4.53 -6.20
C LEU A 317 -4.80 3.31 -5.89
N GLY A 318 -5.90 3.13 -6.62
CA GLY A 318 -6.78 1.97 -6.48
C GLY A 318 -6.05 0.65 -6.73
N LEU A 319 -5.29 0.56 -7.82
CA LEU A 319 -4.53 -0.63 -8.19
C LEU A 319 -3.41 -0.95 -7.19
N SER A 320 -2.57 0.03 -6.84
CA SER A 320 -1.51 -0.13 -5.84
C SER A 320 -2.06 -0.60 -4.50
N SER A 321 -3.20 -0.04 -4.09
CA SER A 321 -3.87 -0.40 -2.83
C SER A 321 -4.45 -1.81 -2.87
N LEU A 322 -5.08 -2.21 -3.99
CA LEU A 322 -5.58 -3.57 -4.18
C LEU A 322 -4.43 -4.59 -4.12
N LEU A 323 -3.36 -4.38 -4.90
CA LEU A 323 -2.24 -5.31 -4.98
C LEU A 323 -1.51 -5.44 -3.64
N PHE A 324 -1.32 -4.33 -2.92
CA PHE A 324 -0.76 -4.36 -1.57
C PHE A 324 -1.68 -5.15 -0.62
N SER A 325 -2.98 -4.89 -0.65
CA SER A 325 -3.96 -5.55 0.23
C SER A 325 -4.07 -7.05 -0.03
N GLN A 326 -4.04 -7.49 -1.29
CA GLN A 326 -4.05 -8.92 -1.65
C GLN A 326 -2.84 -9.64 -1.02
N ARG A 327 -1.63 -9.07 -1.15
CA ARG A 327 -0.42 -9.62 -0.50
C ARG A 327 -0.47 -9.55 1.02
N TYR A 328 -1.05 -8.48 1.57
CA TYR A 328 -1.18 -8.29 3.00
C TYR A 328 -2.09 -9.35 3.63
N TYR A 329 -3.29 -9.54 3.06
CA TYR A 329 -4.27 -10.49 3.59
C TYR A 329 -3.93 -11.95 3.31
N ALA A 330 -3.17 -12.26 2.25
CA ALA A 330 -2.68 -13.61 2.01
C ALA A 330 -1.89 -14.20 3.20
N ARG A 331 -1.27 -13.34 4.03
CA ARG A 331 -0.53 -13.72 5.24
C ARG A 331 -1.42 -14.12 6.42
N ALA A 332 -2.73 -13.88 6.33
CA ALA A 332 -3.67 -14.19 7.40
C ALA A 332 -3.78 -15.70 7.66
N GLY A 333 -3.42 -16.56 6.70
CA GLY A 333 -3.47 -18.01 6.83
C GLY A 333 -4.90 -18.55 7.03
N GLY A 334 -5.89 -17.95 6.35
CA GLY A 334 -7.29 -18.36 6.44
C GLY A 334 -8.05 -17.91 7.68
N ARG A 335 -7.45 -17.09 8.56
CA ARG A 335 -8.10 -16.65 9.81
C ARG A 335 -9.31 -15.73 9.61
N TYR A 336 -9.23 -14.81 8.65
CA TYR A 336 -10.27 -13.82 8.35
C TYR A 336 -10.29 -13.44 6.85
N TRP A 337 -9.52 -14.15 6.03
CA TRP A 337 -9.33 -13.89 4.60
C TRP A 337 -9.68 -15.14 3.81
N HIS A 338 -10.56 -14.97 2.84
CA HIS A 338 -11.10 -16.04 2.00
C HIS A 338 -10.82 -15.68 0.54
N PRO A 339 -9.72 -16.19 -0.06
CA PRO A 339 -9.27 -15.85 -1.41
C PRO A 339 -10.08 -16.57 -2.49
N THR A 340 -11.38 -16.34 -2.52
CA THR A 340 -12.32 -17.00 -3.43
C THR A 340 -12.24 -16.47 -4.86
N GLY A 341 -11.51 -15.39 -5.10
CA GLY A 341 -11.64 -14.56 -6.28
C GLY A 341 -12.95 -13.77 -6.31
N LEU A 342 -13.09 -12.91 -7.31
CA LEU A 342 -14.22 -11.99 -7.47
C LEU A 342 -14.55 -11.73 -8.94
N ILE A 343 -15.84 -11.68 -9.27
CA ILE A 343 -16.33 -11.26 -10.59
C ILE A 343 -17.05 -9.91 -10.45
N GLN A 344 -16.59 -8.89 -11.19
CA GLN A 344 -17.33 -7.64 -11.40
C GLN A 344 -18.19 -7.79 -12.66
N LEU A 345 -19.46 -8.11 -12.47
CA LEU A 345 -20.43 -8.40 -13.52
C LEU A 345 -20.77 -7.15 -14.35
N ALA A 346 -20.93 -7.37 -15.66
CA ALA A 346 -21.48 -6.39 -16.58
C ALA A 346 -23.01 -6.52 -16.65
N CYS A 347 -23.70 -6.10 -15.58
CA CYS A 347 -25.15 -6.29 -15.41
C CYS A 347 -26.03 -5.36 -16.27
N SER A 348 -25.43 -4.44 -17.04
CA SER A 348 -26.16 -3.53 -17.94
C SER A 348 -25.32 -3.23 -19.17
N ASP A 349 -25.97 -2.83 -20.27
CA ASP A 349 -25.28 -2.44 -21.51
C ASP A 349 -24.26 -1.32 -21.28
N ALA A 350 -24.60 -0.34 -20.44
CA ALA A 350 -23.69 0.74 -20.08
C ALA A 350 -22.45 0.26 -19.29
N GLU A 351 -22.62 -0.70 -18.39
CA GLU A 351 -21.50 -1.30 -17.65
C GLU A 351 -20.66 -2.20 -18.57
N ALA A 352 -21.29 -2.98 -19.46
CA ALA A 352 -20.61 -3.81 -20.46
C ALA A 352 -19.76 -2.97 -21.41
N ASP A 353 -20.33 -1.90 -21.96
CA ASP A 353 -19.64 -0.94 -22.83
C ASP A 353 -18.48 -0.23 -22.08
N ARG A 354 -18.67 0.15 -20.81
CA ARG A 354 -17.57 0.67 -19.98
C ARG A 354 -16.46 -0.35 -19.79
N GLN A 355 -16.77 -1.61 -19.48
CA GLN A 355 -15.77 -2.67 -19.31
C GLN A 355 -15.05 -3.00 -20.62
N ALA A 356 -15.76 -2.99 -21.75
CA ALA A 356 -15.15 -3.16 -23.07
C ALA A 356 -14.14 -2.05 -23.38
N ARG A 357 -14.49 -0.77 -23.14
CA ARG A 357 -13.53 0.34 -23.25
C ARG A 357 -12.36 0.22 -22.28
N PHE A 358 -12.62 -0.22 -21.06
CA PHE A 358 -11.59 -0.42 -20.04
C PHE A 358 -10.56 -1.45 -20.51
N ILE A 359 -10.99 -2.61 -21.02
CA ILE A 359 -10.09 -3.65 -21.56
C ILE A 359 -9.40 -3.18 -22.85
N ALA A 360 -10.11 -2.47 -23.73
CA ALA A 360 -9.52 -1.99 -24.98
C ALA A 360 -8.42 -0.91 -24.78
N ARG A 361 -8.46 -0.15 -23.67
CA ARG A 361 -7.53 0.95 -23.38
C ARG A 361 -6.38 0.58 -22.44
N ASN A 362 -6.47 -0.56 -21.77
CA ASN A 362 -5.51 -0.93 -20.74
C ASN A 362 -5.09 -2.38 -20.90
N ASP A 363 -3.80 -2.63 -20.73
CA ASP A 363 -3.26 -3.97 -20.60
C ASP A 363 -2.92 -4.24 -19.12
N TYR A 364 -3.61 -5.23 -18.55
CA TYR A 364 -3.42 -5.70 -17.17
C TYR A 364 -2.94 -7.15 -17.22
N PRO A 365 -1.92 -7.53 -16.43
CA PRO A 365 -1.57 -8.92 -16.24
C PRO A 365 -2.79 -9.74 -15.80
N GLU A 366 -3.05 -10.88 -16.45
CA GLU A 366 -4.23 -11.73 -16.16
C GLU A 366 -4.29 -12.21 -14.70
N ALA A 367 -3.12 -12.33 -14.05
CA ALA A 367 -3.01 -12.65 -12.63
C ALA A 367 -3.62 -11.57 -11.71
N ILE A 368 -3.88 -10.37 -12.22
CA ILE A 368 -4.56 -9.28 -11.51
C ILE A 368 -6.03 -9.26 -11.89
N LEU A 369 -6.31 -9.14 -13.18
CA LEU A 369 -7.65 -9.16 -13.73
C LEU A 369 -7.67 -9.52 -15.21
N ARG A 370 -8.78 -10.11 -15.66
CA ARG A 370 -9.07 -10.34 -17.09
C ARG A 370 -10.58 -10.32 -17.36
N ALA A 371 -10.96 -10.10 -18.62
CA ALA A 371 -12.34 -10.27 -19.03
C ALA A 371 -12.74 -11.75 -19.02
N VAL A 372 -14.00 -12.01 -18.68
CA VAL A 372 -14.64 -13.33 -18.76
C VAL A 372 -16.01 -13.19 -19.41
N ASP A 373 -16.38 -14.14 -20.25
CA ASP A 373 -17.74 -14.22 -20.78
C ASP A 373 -18.70 -14.83 -19.74
N ALA A 374 -20.00 -14.89 -20.06
CA ALA A 374 -21.01 -15.41 -19.14
C ALA A 374 -20.81 -16.92 -18.83
N ALA A 375 -20.32 -17.70 -19.79
CA ALA A 375 -20.11 -19.13 -19.61
C ALA A 375 -18.94 -19.40 -18.66
N GLU A 376 -17.84 -18.68 -18.83
CA GLU A 376 -16.69 -18.73 -17.94
C GLU A 376 -17.02 -18.17 -16.56
N ALA A 377 -17.70 -17.02 -16.49
CA ALA A 377 -18.16 -16.46 -15.22
C ALA A 377 -19.03 -17.47 -14.46
N SER A 378 -19.92 -18.19 -15.15
CA SER A 378 -20.76 -19.23 -14.54
C SER A 378 -19.92 -20.39 -13.99
N ARG A 379 -18.92 -20.86 -14.75
CA ARG A 379 -18.00 -21.92 -14.28
C ARG A 379 -17.21 -21.50 -13.04
N LEU A 380 -16.68 -20.27 -13.05
CA LEU A 380 -15.94 -19.71 -11.91
C LEU A 380 -16.84 -19.58 -10.68
N ALA A 381 -18.04 -19.04 -10.86
CA ALA A 381 -18.99 -18.82 -9.77
C ALA A 381 -19.66 -20.11 -9.27
N GLY A 382 -19.66 -21.19 -10.04
CA GLY A 382 -20.39 -22.42 -9.69
C GLY A 382 -21.91 -22.32 -9.81
N ILE A 383 -22.43 -21.20 -10.32
CA ILE A 383 -23.86 -20.96 -10.57
C ILE A 383 -24.06 -20.34 -11.96
N PRO A 384 -25.22 -20.55 -12.62
CA PRO A 384 -25.49 -19.93 -13.92
C PRO A 384 -25.52 -18.40 -13.84
N LEU A 385 -24.76 -17.70 -14.67
CA LEU A 385 -24.75 -16.24 -14.76
C LEU A 385 -25.14 -15.80 -16.17
N GLN A 386 -25.93 -14.73 -16.26
CA GLN A 386 -26.41 -14.19 -17.54
C GLN A 386 -25.38 -13.27 -18.21
N SER A 387 -24.51 -12.64 -17.42
CA SER A 387 -23.49 -11.71 -17.88
C SER A 387 -22.10 -12.20 -17.54
N GLY A 388 -21.15 -11.89 -18.42
CA GLY A 388 -19.72 -11.92 -18.09
C GLY A 388 -19.30 -10.72 -17.25
N GLY A 389 -18.01 -10.43 -17.25
CA GLY A 389 -17.46 -9.26 -16.58
C GLY A 389 -15.95 -9.26 -16.46
N LEU A 390 -15.45 -8.68 -15.37
CA LEU A 390 -14.03 -8.69 -15.02
C LEU A 390 -13.78 -9.68 -13.87
N TRP A 391 -12.90 -10.65 -14.09
CA TRP A 391 -12.46 -11.61 -13.08
C TRP A 391 -11.20 -11.11 -12.37
N PHE A 392 -11.19 -11.15 -11.05
CA PHE A 392 -10.06 -10.79 -10.17
C PHE A 392 -9.63 -12.03 -9.36
N PRO A 393 -8.65 -12.83 -9.82
CA PRO A 393 -8.27 -14.08 -9.15
C PRO A 393 -7.66 -13.87 -7.77
N GLY A 394 -6.91 -12.79 -7.56
CA GLY A 394 -6.28 -12.48 -6.26
C GLY A 394 -7.23 -11.89 -5.22
N SER A 395 -8.50 -11.65 -5.57
CA SER A 395 -9.51 -11.06 -4.69
C SER A 395 -10.32 -12.12 -3.95
N GLY A 396 -11.34 -11.69 -3.22
CA GLY A 396 -12.14 -12.55 -2.35
C GLY A 396 -12.87 -11.72 -1.31
N TRP A 397 -13.13 -12.30 -0.14
CA TRP A 397 -13.82 -11.62 0.95
C TRP A 397 -13.11 -11.80 2.29
N LEU A 398 -13.36 -10.86 3.20
CA LEU A 398 -12.81 -10.83 4.55
C LEU A 398 -13.92 -10.83 5.59
N GLU A 399 -13.54 -11.13 6.83
CA GLU A 399 -14.31 -10.90 8.06
C GLU A 399 -13.74 -9.66 8.78
N PRO A 400 -14.17 -8.43 8.43
CA PRO A 400 -13.47 -7.20 8.82
C PRO A 400 -13.44 -6.94 10.33
N GLY A 401 -14.49 -7.35 11.06
CA GLY A 401 -14.52 -7.24 12.52
C GLY A 401 -13.49 -8.16 13.19
N MET A 402 -13.31 -9.39 12.69
CA MET A 402 -12.26 -10.29 13.18
C MET A 402 -10.86 -9.76 12.85
N LEU A 403 -10.68 -9.23 11.64
CA LEU A 403 -9.45 -8.55 11.25
C LEU A 403 -9.09 -7.42 12.22
N CYS A 404 -10.03 -6.52 12.56
CA CYS A 404 -9.76 -5.44 13.51
C CYS A 404 -9.38 -5.98 14.89
N ARG A 405 -10.17 -6.91 15.45
CA ARG A 405 -9.91 -7.53 16.76
C ARG A 405 -8.56 -8.25 16.82
N SER A 406 -8.18 -8.94 15.75
CA SER A 406 -6.87 -9.61 15.69
C SER A 406 -5.71 -8.63 15.59
N HIS A 407 -5.91 -7.40 15.11
CA HIS A 407 -4.85 -6.41 14.92
C HIS A 407 -4.59 -5.55 16.16
N VAL A 408 -5.60 -5.37 17.02
CA VAL A 408 -5.44 -4.67 18.30
C VAL A 408 -4.80 -5.54 19.39
N ASP A 409 -4.55 -6.82 19.08
CA ASP A 409 -3.90 -7.77 19.98
C ASP A 409 -2.38 -7.70 19.93
N HIS A 410 -1.82 -6.68 20.60
CA HIS A 410 -0.38 -6.49 20.75
C HIS A 410 -0.05 -6.01 22.16
N PRO A 411 1.10 -6.41 22.74
CA PRO A 411 1.55 -5.88 24.03
C PRO A 411 1.75 -4.35 24.04
N ARG A 412 2.13 -3.77 22.90
CA ARG A 412 2.32 -2.31 22.75
C ARG A 412 1.08 -1.51 22.33
N ILE A 413 -0.10 -2.16 22.30
CA ILE A 413 -1.37 -1.48 22.01
C ILE A 413 -2.20 -1.44 23.28
N HIS A 414 -2.29 -0.26 23.89
CA HIS A 414 -3.11 0.01 25.04
C HIS A 414 -4.52 0.41 24.61
N ARG A 415 -5.49 -0.46 24.87
CA ARG A 415 -6.89 -0.25 24.48
C ARG A 415 -7.59 0.62 25.51
N ARG A 416 -8.15 1.75 25.08
CA ARG A 416 -9.03 2.64 25.85
C ARG A 416 -10.42 2.62 25.21
N PHE A 417 -11.07 1.47 25.33
CA PHE A 417 -12.40 1.21 24.79
C PHE A 417 -13.47 1.66 25.79
N GLY A 418 -14.65 2.03 25.29
CA GLY A 418 -15.69 2.70 26.09
C GLY A 418 -15.44 4.20 26.32
N PHE A 419 -14.41 4.78 25.70
CA PHE A 419 -14.05 6.19 25.84
C PHE A 419 -14.56 6.98 24.64
N ASP A 420 -15.63 7.74 24.83
CA ASP A 420 -16.22 8.58 23.79
C ASP A 420 -15.54 9.94 23.75
N VAL A 421 -14.69 10.17 22.73
CA VAL A 421 -13.92 11.41 22.57
C VAL A 421 -14.84 12.54 22.09
N HIS A 422 -14.83 13.66 22.80
CA HIS A 422 -15.63 14.85 22.45
C HIS A 422 -14.79 16.04 22.03
N ARG A 423 -13.53 16.13 22.48
CA ARG A 423 -12.70 17.30 22.22
C ARG A 423 -11.20 16.98 22.20
N LEU A 424 -10.52 17.58 21.23
CA LEU A 424 -9.05 17.59 21.12
C LEU A 424 -8.55 19.00 21.38
N THR A 425 -7.55 19.16 22.26
CA THR A 425 -6.98 20.47 22.57
C THR A 425 -5.46 20.38 22.62
N PRO A 426 -4.74 21.20 21.82
CA PRO A 426 -3.29 21.30 21.96
C PRO A 426 -2.97 22.07 23.25
N CYS A 427 -2.10 21.51 24.10
CA CYS A 427 -1.66 22.11 25.35
C CYS A 427 -0.22 21.69 25.64
N ASN A 428 0.67 22.65 25.90
CA ASN A 428 2.09 22.41 26.25
C ASN A 428 2.84 21.46 25.29
N GLY A 429 2.61 21.62 23.98
CA GLY A 429 3.24 20.77 22.96
C GLY A 429 2.69 19.34 22.86
N LYS A 430 1.57 19.04 23.54
CA LYS A 430 0.88 17.75 23.49
C LYS A 430 -0.60 17.91 23.17
N TRP A 431 -1.23 16.81 22.83
CA TRP A 431 -2.67 16.74 22.61
C TRP A 431 -3.38 16.18 23.84
N HIS A 432 -4.34 16.95 24.35
CA HIS A 432 -5.26 16.53 25.40
C HIS A 432 -6.56 16.06 24.76
N ILE A 433 -6.90 14.79 25.00
CA ILE A 433 -8.05 14.09 24.42
C ILE A 433 -9.09 13.94 25.54
N ALA A 434 -10.14 14.74 25.49
CA ALA A 434 -11.21 14.73 26.46
C ALA A 434 -12.42 13.95 25.93
N GLY A 435 -13.09 13.23 26.83
CA GLY A 435 -14.26 12.42 26.51
C GLY A 435 -15.37 12.49 27.55
N ASN A 436 -16.02 11.35 27.80
CA ASN A 436 -17.19 11.15 28.65
C ASN A 436 -16.98 11.30 30.17
N GLY A 437 -16.13 12.25 30.62
CA GLY A 437 -15.91 12.59 32.03
C GLY A 437 -14.75 11.86 32.71
N GLU A 438 -14.07 10.96 32.00
CA GLU A 438 -12.82 10.34 32.44
C GLU A 438 -11.63 11.31 32.32
N SER A 439 -10.51 10.95 32.97
CA SER A 439 -9.25 11.71 32.83
C SER A 439 -8.81 11.76 31.37
N ASN A 440 -8.36 12.93 30.91
CA ASN A 440 -7.88 13.09 29.55
C ASN A 440 -6.76 12.09 29.21
N VAL A 441 -6.81 11.54 28.01
CA VAL A 441 -5.64 10.88 27.42
C VAL A 441 -4.72 11.96 26.87
N ILE A 442 -3.42 11.85 27.16
CA ILE A 442 -2.39 12.81 26.72
C ILE A 442 -1.42 12.09 25.80
N ALA A 443 -1.16 12.66 24.62
CA ALA A 443 -0.22 12.11 23.64
C ALA A 443 0.53 13.22 22.89
N ASP A 444 1.74 12.93 22.42
CA ASP A 444 2.51 13.86 21.57
C ASP A 444 1.91 13.92 20.16
N ARG A 445 1.33 12.81 19.70
CA ARG A 445 0.65 12.73 18.39
C ARG A 445 -0.72 12.06 18.49
N VAL A 446 -1.68 12.56 17.72
CA VAL A 446 -3.03 12.02 17.57
C VAL A 446 -3.32 11.68 16.12
N VAL A 447 -3.91 10.51 15.86
CA VAL A 447 -4.46 10.16 14.55
C VAL A 447 -5.97 9.96 14.65
N ILE A 448 -6.74 10.74 13.90
CA ILE A 448 -8.21 10.60 13.86
C ILE A 448 -8.59 9.55 12.81
N CYS A 449 -9.04 8.39 13.29
CA CYS A 449 -9.54 7.24 12.54
C CYS A 449 -11.04 6.99 12.76
N ALA A 450 -11.80 8.03 13.15
CA ALA A 450 -13.15 7.92 13.69
C ALA A 450 -14.27 7.72 12.65
N GLY A 451 -13.92 7.30 11.42
CA GLY A 451 -14.89 7.06 10.35
C GLY A 451 -15.82 8.27 10.13
N HIS A 452 -17.13 8.03 10.09
CA HIS A 452 -18.12 9.09 9.83
C HIS A 452 -18.23 10.14 10.95
N LEU A 453 -17.67 9.86 12.14
CA LEU A 453 -17.62 10.80 13.27
C LEU A 453 -16.43 11.77 13.18
N THR A 454 -15.51 11.55 12.22
CA THR A 454 -14.32 12.39 12.03
C THR A 454 -14.62 13.90 11.99
N PRO A 455 -15.67 14.39 11.28
CA PRO A 455 -15.93 15.83 11.21
C PRO A 455 -16.12 16.50 12.58
N GLY A 456 -16.73 15.80 13.54
CA GLY A 456 -16.96 16.33 14.88
C GLY A 456 -15.70 16.41 15.76
N LEU A 457 -14.61 15.77 15.34
CA LEU A 457 -13.35 15.72 16.09
C LEU A 457 -12.27 16.64 15.53
N ILE A 458 -12.48 17.22 14.34
CA ILE A 458 -11.50 18.10 13.71
C ILE A 458 -11.41 19.42 14.52
N PRO A 459 -10.25 19.77 15.10
CA PRO A 459 -10.10 20.98 15.93
C PRO A 459 -9.88 22.25 15.09
N LEU A 460 -10.43 22.30 13.87
CA LEU A 460 -10.33 23.43 12.96
C LEU A 460 -11.72 23.98 12.67
N ARG A 461 -11.83 25.29 12.45
CA ARG A 461 -13.09 25.96 12.10
C ARG A 461 -13.51 25.72 10.64
N SER A 462 -12.64 25.18 9.80
CA SER A 462 -12.91 25.01 8.36
C SER A 462 -13.85 23.82 8.09
N GLU A 463 -14.75 24.00 7.12
CA GLU A 463 -15.62 22.92 6.67
C GLU A 463 -14.86 21.91 5.79
N PHE A 464 -14.71 20.70 6.30
CA PHE A 464 -14.22 19.56 5.52
C PHE A 464 -15.37 18.92 4.74
N ARG A 465 -15.16 18.65 3.45
CA ARG A 465 -16.10 17.97 2.54
C ARG A 465 -16.12 16.46 2.77
N LEU A 466 -16.46 16.07 3.99
CA LEU A 466 -16.72 14.70 4.42
C LEU A 466 -18.23 14.49 4.53
N ARG A 467 -18.71 13.33 4.09
CA ARG A 467 -20.14 12.96 4.14
C ARG A 467 -20.32 11.62 4.81
N THR A 468 -21.43 11.51 5.54
CA THR A 468 -21.91 10.26 6.10
C THR A 468 -22.87 9.62 5.11
N ILE A 469 -22.64 8.36 4.78
CA ILE A 469 -23.54 7.59 3.91
C ILE A 469 -23.97 6.33 4.66
N ARG A 470 -25.26 6.23 4.95
CA ARG A 470 -25.83 5.04 5.55
C ARG A 470 -25.86 3.92 4.51
N GLY A 471 -25.63 2.69 4.95
CA GLY A 471 -25.87 1.52 4.15
C GLY A 471 -26.22 0.32 5.00
N GLN A 472 -27.16 -0.48 4.49
CA GLN A 472 -27.58 -1.72 5.13
C GLN A 472 -27.15 -2.91 4.28
N VAL A 473 -26.61 -3.92 4.95
CA VAL A 473 -26.36 -5.27 4.40
C VAL A 473 -27.37 -6.24 4.99
N SER A 474 -27.72 -7.26 4.21
CA SER A 474 -28.67 -8.31 4.62
C SER A 474 -27.92 -9.63 4.82
N HIS A 475 -28.25 -10.34 5.89
CA HIS A 475 -27.74 -11.69 6.13
C HIS A 475 -28.75 -12.69 5.59
N LEU A 476 -28.39 -13.36 4.50
CA LEU A 476 -29.21 -14.38 3.88
C LEU A 476 -28.84 -15.75 4.44
N PRO A 477 -29.81 -16.55 4.90
CA PRO A 477 -29.54 -17.93 5.31
C PRO A 477 -29.03 -18.74 4.13
N GLU A 478 -28.03 -19.59 4.36
CA GLU A 478 -27.38 -20.39 3.32
C GLU A 478 -28.37 -21.27 2.55
N TYR A 479 -29.37 -21.84 3.22
CA TYR A 479 -30.39 -22.69 2.58
C TYR A 479 -31.25 -21.96 1.55
N SER A 480 -31.27 -20.62 1.57
CA SER A 480 -32.04 -19.80 0.64
C SER A 480 -31.28 -19.49 -0.67
N LEU A 481 -30.04 -19.99 -0.78
CA LEU A 481 -29.11 -19.65 -1.85
C LEU A 481 -28.65 -20.88 -2.64
N ASN A 482 -28.45 -20.68 -3.94
CA ASN A 482 -27.47 -21.44 -4.69
C ASN A 482 -26.14 -20.70 -4.53
N ASN A 483 -25.29 -21.18 -3.63
CA ASN A 483 -24.12 -20.43 -3.20
C ASN A 483 -23.11 -20.23 -4.33
N PRO A 484 -22.73 -18.97 -4.65
CA PRO A 484 -21.61 -18.74 -5.54
C PRO A 484 -20.30 -19.12 -4.81
N SER A 485 -19.38 -19.75 -5.53
CA SER A 485 -18.04 -20.09 -5.05
C SER A 485 -17.11 -18.87 -4.94
N VAL A 486 -17.49 -17.76 -5.56
CA VAL A 486 -16.69 -16.52 -5.67
C VAL A 486 -17.53 -15.31 -5.25
N VAL A 487 -16.88 -14.18 -4.97
CA VAL A 487 -17.61 -12.94 -4.72
C VAL A 487 -18.19 -12.42 -6.03
N LEU A 488 -19.47 -12.06 -6.04
CA LEU A 488 -20.11 -11.41 -7.18
C LEU A 488 -20.36 -9.94 -6.87
N CYS A 489 -19.95 -9.04 -7.75
CA CYS A 489 -20.13 -7.60 -7.63
C CYS A 489 -20.84 -7.04 -8.87
N GLY A 490 -21.83 -6.18 -8.66
CA GLY A 490 -22.61 -5.48 -9.69
C GLY A 490 -23.20 -4.19 -9.10
N PRO A 491 -24.51 -3.92 -9.28
CA PRO A 491 -25.23 -2.88 -8.54
C PRO A 491 -25.16 -3.08 -7.01
N GLY A 492 -25.18 -4.34 -6.57
CA GLY A 492 -24.85 -4.78 -5.22
C GLY A 492 -23.66 -5.75 -5.20
N TYR A 493 -23.57 -6.58 -4.18
CA TYR A 493 -22.62 -7.68 -4.10
C TYR A 493 -23.18 -8.81 -3.24
N ILE A 494 -22.68 -10.03 -3.46
CA ILE A 494 -22.90 -11.18 -2.59
C ILE A 494 -21.57 -11.92 -2.40
N ASN A 495 -21.27 -12.28 -1.15
CA ASN A 495 -20.14 -13.16 -0.84
C ASN A 495 -20.61 -14.62 -0.77
N PRO A 496 -19.71 -15.59 -0.97
CA PRO A 496 -19.98 -16.99 -0.66
C PRO A 496 -20.48 -17.17 0.77
N ALA A 497 -21.37 -18.13 1.00
CA ALA A 497 -21.86 -18.44 2.33
C ALA A 497 -20.72 -18.92 3.24
N HIS A 498 -20.78 -18.52 4.51
CA HIS A 498 -19.87 -18.91 5.56
C HIS A 498 -20.63 -19.04 6.87
N GLN A 499 -20.44 -20.15 7.58
CA GLN A 499 -21.12 -20.42 8.85
C GLN A 499 -22.65 -20.30 8.76
N GLY A 500 -23.25 -20.79 7.67
CA GLY A 500 -24.71 -20.83 7.50
C GLY A 500 -25.34 -19.54 6.98
N ILE A 501 -24.55 -18.50 6.68
CA ILE A 501 -25.06 -17.21 6.15
C ILE A 501 -24.23 -16.72 4.97
N ALA A 502 -24.85 -15.98 4.07
CA ALA A 502 -24.16 -15.13 3.09
C ALA A 502 -24.61 -13.68 3.24
N LEU A 503 -23.69 -12.75 3.00
CA LEU A 503 -23.98 -11.33 3.09
C LEU A 503 -24.19 -10.76 1.70
N THR A 504 -25.36 -10.15 1.48
CA THR A 504 -25.67 -9.37 0.28
C THR A 504 -25.88 -7.89 0.63
N GLY A 505 -25.51 -7.01 -0.30
CA GLY A 505 -25.74 -5.59 -0.09
C GLY A 505 -25.13 -4.69 -1.15
N ALA A 506 -25.07 -3.39 -0.91
CA ALA A 506 -25.64 -2.71 0.24
C ALA A 506 -26.37 -1.45 -0.23
N THR A 507 -27.39 -1.04 0.52
CA THR A 507 -28.05 0.24 0.26
C THR A 507 -27.06 1.41 0.38
N PHE A 508 -27.44 2.52 -0.26
CA PHE A 508 -26.63 3.72 -0.35
C PHE A 508 -27.51 4.94 -0.10
N ASP A 509 -27.73 5.23 1.19
CA ASP A 509 -28.72 6.20 1.62
C ASP A 509 -28.02 7.48 2.09
N LEU A 510 -28.17 8.56 1.31
CA LEU A 510 -27.56 9.87 1.59
C LEU A 510 -28.38 10.72 2.58
N HIS A 511 -29.68 10.44 2.69
CA HIS A 511 -30.64 11.25 3.44
C HIS A 511 -31.17 10.54 4.69
N ASP A 512 -30.82 9.27 4.87
CA ASP A 512 -31.19 8.49 6.05
C ASP A 512 -30.01 8.41 7.03
N HIS A 513 -30.29 8.73 8.29
CA HIS A 513 -29.33 8.69 9.39
C HIS A 513 -29.75 7.71 10.50
N SER A 514 -30.82 6.95 10.28
CA SER A 514 -31.32 5.96 11.23
C SER A 514 -30.33 4.81 11.40
N PRO A 515 -29.94 4.45 12.63
CA PRO A 515 -29.13 3.27 12.89
C PRO A 515 -29.94 1.97 12.83
N ALA A 516 -31.26 2.04 12.73
CA ALA A 516 -32.14 0.88 12.74
C ALA A 516 -32.16 0.15 11.39
N LEU A 517 -32.35 -1.17 11.42
CA LEU A 517 -32.64 -1.97 10.25
C LEU A 517 -33.98 -1.54 9.63
N SER A 518 -34.07 -1.63 8.31
CA SER A 518 -35.28 -1.36 7.54
C SER A 518 -35.61 -2.55 6.65
N ALA A 519 -36.86 -3.01 6.70
CA ALA A 519 -37.38 -4.02 5.78
C ALA A 519 -37.32 -3.56 4.32
N GLN A 520 -37.48 -2.26 4.08
CA GLN A 520 -37.33 -1.67 2.75
C GLN A 520 -35.89 -1.81 2.24
N SER A 521 -34.90 -1.51 3.06
CA SER A 521 -33.49 -1.69 2.69
C SER A 521 -33.13 -3.16 2.47
N HIS A 522 -33.77 -4.10 3.19
CA HIS A 522 -33.64 -5.53 2.90
C HIS A 522 -34.23 -5.89 1.53
N GLN A 523 -35.44 -5.39 1.23
CA GLN A 523 -36.07 -5.59 -0.07
C GLN A 523 -35.23 -5.02 -1.22
N GLU A 524 -34.64 -3.83 -1.06
CA GLU A 524 -33.74 -3.23 -2.06
C GLU A 524 -32.51 -4.10 -2.32
N ASN A 525 -31.87 -4.62 -1.27
CA ASN A 525 -30.73 -5.53 -1.40
C ASN A 525 -31.11 -6.84 -2.12
N LEU A 526 -32.27 -7.42 -1.80
CA LEU A 526 -32.79 -8.62 -2.47
C LEU A 526 -33.11 -8.35 -3.95
N SER A 527 -33.67 -7.17 -4.27
CA SER A 527 -33.94 -6.75 -5.65
C SER A 527 -32.66 -6.57 -6.45
N MET A 528 -31.61 -5.96 -5.87
CA MET A 528 -30.29 -5.86 -6.52
C MET A 528 -29.69 -7.23 -6.79
N LEU A 529 -29.75 -8.15 -5.82
CA LEU A 529 -29.26 -9.53 -5.98
C LEU A 529 -30.03 -10.27 -7.08
N SER A 530 -31.36 -10.23 -7.03
CA SER A 530 -32.23 -10.88 -8.02
C SER A 530 -31.99 -10.34 -9.43
N SER A 531 -31.67 -9.06 -9.57
CA SER A 531 -31.36 -8.44 -10.85
C SER A 531 -29.97 -8.82 -11.37
N MET A 532 -28.95 -8.90 -10.51
CA MET A 532 -27.57 -9.13 -10.96
C MET A 532 -27.21 -10.62 -11.11
N ALA A 533 -27.81 -11.48 -10.30
CA ALA A 533 -27.56 -12.93 -10.28
C ALA A 533 -28.82 -13.69 -9.83
N PRO A 534 -29.87 -13.78 -10.68
CA PRO A 534 -31.14 -14.41 -10.31
C PRO A 534 -30.98 -15.85 -9.82
N SER A 535 -30.00 -16.58 -10.37
CA SER A 535 -29.68 -17.96 -10.02
C SER A 535 -29.08 -18.12 -8.62
N ALA A 536 -28.58 -17.05 -8.00
CA ALA A 536 -28.01 -17.12 -6.65
C ALA A 536 -29.08 -17.38 -5.58
N LEU A 537 -30.35 -17.09 -5.88
CA LEU A 537 -31.48 -17.41 -5.01
C LEU A 537 -32.04 -18.78 -5.38
N SER A 538 -32.26 -19.64 -4.38
CA SER A 538 -32.85 -20.98 -4.59
C SER A 538 -34.30 -20.93 -5.06
N SER A 539 -34.99 -19.80 -4.83
CA SER A 539 -36.35 -19.54 -5.29
C SER A 539 -36.47 -18.07 -5.73
N PRO A 540 -37.12 -17.78 -6.89
CA PRO A 540 -37.21 -16.42 -7.44
C PRO A 540 -37.86 -15.39 -6.51
N THR A 541 -38.82 -15.79 -5.65
CA THR A 541 -39.60 -14.87 -4.79
C THR A 541 -40.25 -15.52 -3.54
N GLY A 542 -39.95 -16.77 -3.19
CA GLY A 542 -40.91 -17.56 -2.40
C GLY A 542 -40.70 -17.73 -0.88
N GLY A 543 -39.53 -17.40 -0.31
CA GLY A 543 -39.23 -17.88 1.06
C GLY A 543 -38.53 -16.91 2.01
N ILE A 544 -38.04 -15.77 1.52
CA ILE A 544 -37.32 -14.80 2.36
C ILE A 544 -38.26 -13.63 2.66
N ASP A 545 -38.67 -13.50 3.92
CA ASP A 545 -39.43 -12.35 4.41
C ASP A 545 -38.44 -11.23 4.80
N PRO A 546 -38.38 -10.10 4.06
CA PRO A 546 -37.47 -8.99 4.36
C PRO A 546 -37.65 -8.41 5.76
N ALA A 547 -38.85 -8.53 6.35
CA ALA A 547 -39.12 -8.04 7.70
C ALA A 547 -38.53 -8.93 8.81
N ARG A 548 -38.14 -10.16 8.47
CA ARG A 548 -37.53 -11.14 9.40
C ARG A 548 -36.04 -11.33 9.18
N LEU A 549 -35.47 -10.68 8.17
CA LEU A 549 -34.05 -10.79 7.90
C LEU A 549 -33.23 -10.09 8.98
N GLU A 550 -32.12 -10.73 9.32
CA GLU A 550 -31.04 -10.06 10.04
C GLU A 550 -30.18 -9.25 9.07
N GLY A 551 -29.37 -8.36 9.63
CA GLY A 551 -28.44 -7.56 8.85
C GLY A 551 -27.65 -6.61 9.71
N LYS A 552 -26.97 -5.67 9.05
CA LYS A 552 -26.22 -4.62 9.73
C LYS A 552 -26.38 -3.30 9.01
N VAL A 553 -26.60 -2.24 9.77
CA VAL A 553 -26.47 -0.86 9.30
C VAL A 553 -25.08 -0.34 9.65
N GLY A 554 -24.43 0.29 8.67
CA GLY A 554 -23.15 0.96 8.83
C GLY A 554 -23.17 2.36 8.22
N PHE A 555 -22.34 3.23 8.78
CA PHE A 555 -22.20 4.61 8.32
C PHE A 555 -20.80 4.81 7.74
N ARG A 556 -20.75 4.94 6.41
CA ARG A 556 -19.52 5.16 5.66
C ARG A 556 -19.13 6.63 5.76
N CYS A 557 -17.84 6.91 5.87
CA CYS A 557 -17.30 8.25 5.65
C CYS A 557 -16.78 8.33 4.22
N THR A 558 -17.30 9.25 3.43
CA THR A 558 -16.83 9.50 2.07
C THR A 558 -16.36 10.95 1.93
N THR A 559 -15.45 11.17 0.99
CA THR A 559 -15.10 12.50 0.52
C THR A 559 -15.88 12.85 -0.74
N HIS A 560 -15.92 14.14 -1.08
CA HIS A 560 -16.53 14.64 -2.33
C HIS A 560 -15.98 13.99 -3.61
N ASP A 561 -14.75 13.48 -3.60
CA ASP A 561 -14.06 12.83 -4.73
C ASP A 561 -13.97 11.30 -4.58
N TYR A 562 -14.58 10.72 -3.53
CA TYR A 562 -14.53 9.29 -3.21
C TYR A 562 -13.10 8.72 -3.04
N GLN A 563 -12.12 9.57 -2.72
CA GLN A 563 -10.76 9.16 -2.40
C GLN A 563 -10.53 9.12 -0.89
N PRO A 564 -9.73 8.17 -0.37
CA PRO A 564 -9.44 8.09 1.06
C PRO A 564 -8.57 9.28 1.52
N VAL A 565 -8.64 9.62 2.81
CA VAL A 565 -7.81 10.66 3.43
C VAL A 565 -6.77 10.00 4.32
N ALA A 566 -5.50 10.32 4.11
CA ALA A 566 -4.39 9.86 4.94
C ALA A 566 -3.28 10.93 4.94
N GLY A 567 -3.01 11.53 6.10
CA GLY A 567 -1.89 12.46 6.26
C GLY A 567 -2.13 13.53 7.32
N PRO A 568 -1.20 14.50 7.46
CA PRO A 568 -1.28 15.55 8.48
C PRO A 568 -2.54 16.38 8.27
N LEU A 569 -3.21 16.74 9.36
CA LEU A 569 -4.33 17.67 9.31
C LEU A 569 -3.79 19.06 8.95
N THR A 570 -4.23 19.64 7.83
CA THR A 570 -3.84 21.01 7.46
C THR A 570 -5.01 21.97 7.62
N ASP A 571 -4.70 23.25 7.85
CA ASP A 571 -5.67 24.32 7.66
C ASP A 571 -5.95 24.58 6.16
N GLN A 572 -6.80 25.58 5.86
CA GLN A 572 -7.14 25.97 4.49
C GLN A 572 -5.94 26.53 3.71
N ALA A 573 -4.99 27.19 4.37
CA ALA A 573 -3.76 27.68 3.75
C ALA A 573 -2.82 26.52 3.36
N GLY A 574 -3.02 25.34 3.95
CA GLY A 574 -2.21 24.15 3.74
C GLY A 574 -1.11 23.99 4.79
N CYS A 575 -1.12 24.79 5.85
CA CYS A 575 -0.21 24.65 6.98
C CYS A 575 -0.63 23.43 7.80
N ALA A 576 0.30 22.50 8.01
CA ALA A 576 0.05 21.33 8.84
C ALA A 576 -0.05 21.72 10.32
N LEU A 577 -1.07 21.20 11.00
CA LEU A 577 -1.19 21.30 12.45
C LEU A 577 -0.30 20.23 13.08
N GLU A 578 0.59 20.64 13.98
CA GLU A 578 1.62 19.77 14.53
C GLU A 578 1.02 18.63 15.39
N GLY A 579 1.56 17.43 15.23
CA GLY A 579 1.17 16.27 16.04
C GLY A 579 -0.25 15.75 15.78
N ILE A 580 -0.89 16.08 14.66
CA ILE A 580 -2.23 15.56 14.36
C ILE A 580 -2.40 15.15 12.89
N ASP A 581 -2.90 13.94 12.68
CA ASP A 581 -3.11 13.32 11.38
C ASP A 581 -4.56 12.83 11.21
N LEU A 582 -5.02 12.73 9.96
CA LEU A 582 -6.29 12.11 9.60
C LEU A 582 -6.06 10.79 8.87
N PHE A 583 -6.86 9.78 9.20
CA PHE A 583 -6.98 8.55 8.43
C PHE A 583 -8.46 8.13 8.31
N THR A 584 -9.14 8.65 7.29
CA THR A 584 -10.60 8.54 7.16
C THR A 584 -11.05 8.55 5.69
N GLY A 585 -12.35 8.70 5.42
CA GLY A 585 -12.87 8.88 4.06
C GLY A 585 -12.77 7.63 3.18
N LEU A 586 -12.62 6.45 3.79
CA LEU A 586 -12.40 5.17 3.09
C LEU A 586 -13.63 4.67 2.28
N GLY A 587 -14.79 5.31 2.46
CA GLY A 587 -16.04 4.94 1.79
C GLY A 587 -16.39 3.46 1.95
N SER A 588 -16.74 2.82 0.84
CA SER A 588 -17.03 1.39 0.75
C SER A 588 -15.84 0.53 0.30
N LYS A 589 -14.62 1.09 0.36
CA LYS A 589 -13.38 0.46 -0.16
C LYS A 589 -12.27 0.41 0.88
N GLY A 590 -12.62 0.50 2.17
CA GLY A 590 -11.65 0.49 3.26
C GLY A 590 -10.78 -0.78 3.29
N LEU A 591 -11.31 -1.94 2.92
CA LEU A 591 -10.53 -3.17 2.85
C LEU A 591 -9.41 -3.12 1.81
N SER A 592 -9.58 -2.35 0.75
CA SER A 592 -8.58 -2.18 -0.31
C SER A 592 -7.58 -1.07 0.01
N TYR A 593 -8.05 0.06 0.56
CA TYR A 593 -7.18 1.22 0.80
C TYR A 593 -6.44 1.18 2.13
N ALA A 594 -7.06 0.65 3.20
CA ALA A 594 -6.54 0.81 4.55
C ALA A 594 -5.16 0.17 4.77
N PRO A 595 -4.84 -1.03 4.25
CA PRO A 595 -3.52 -1.63 4.48
C PRO A 595 -2.36 -0.77 3.95
N LEU A 596 -2.43 -0.29 2.71
CA LEU A 596 -1.37 0.53 2.11
C LEU A 596 -1.29 1.91 2.80
N LEU A 597 -2.43 2.50 3.14
CA LEU A 597 -2.45 3.83 3.77
C LEU A 597 -2.03 3.79 5.25
N ALA A 598 -2.24 2.67 5.94
CA ALA A 598 -1.69 2.45 7.28
C ALA A 598 -0.16 2.39 7.23
N GLU A 599 0.42 1.67 6.26
CA GLU A 599 1.87 1.62 6.03
C GLU A 599 2.41 3.03 5.69
N TYR A 600 1.75 3.75 4.78
CA TYR A 600 2.13 5.12 4.41
C TYR A 600 2.13 6.08 5.61
N LEU A 601 1.09 6.05 6.44
CA LEU A 601 1.02 6.90 7.63
C LEU A 601 2.06 6.52 8.66
N ALA A 602 2.30 5.22 8.88
CA ALA A 602 3.35 4.80 9.79
C ALA A 602 4.74 5.20 9.31
N ASP A 603 5.03 5.08 8.01
CA ASP A 603 6.28 5.57 7.42
C ASP A 603 6.46 7.08 7.72
N ARG A 604 5.40 7.88 7.51
CA ARG A 604 5.43 9.32 7.82
C ARG A 604 5.61 9.63 9.30
N ILE A 605 4.88 8.94 10.18
CA ILE A 605 4.95 9.16 11.63
C ILE A 605 6.33 8.80 12.18
N THR A 606 6.97 7.79 11.58
CA THR A 606 8.31 7.31 11.97
C THR A 606 9.46 7.92 11.18
N ASN A 607 9.16 8.84 10.26
CA ASN A 607 10.13 9.46 9.35
C ASN A 607 10.97 8.44 8.55
N GLN A 608 10.34 7.32 8.16
CA GLN A 608 10.93 6.27 7.34
C GLN A 608 10.55 6.47 5.85
N PRO A 609 11.26 5.82 4.89
CA PRO A 609 10.94 5.88 3.48
C PRO A 609 9.46 5.61 3.20
N GLN A 610 8.78 6.54 2.53
CA GLN A 610 7.34 6.45 2.31
C GLN A 610 7.01 5.43 1.22
N CYS A 611 6.02 4.57 1.48
CA CYS A 611 5.59 3.55 0.51
C CYS A 611 4.77 4.11 -0.67
N LEU A 612 4.30 5.37 -0.58
CA LEU A 612 3.37 5.95 -1.53
C LEU A 612 4.08 7.02 -2.39
N PRO A 613 4.07 6.89 -3.73
CA PRO A 613 4.57 7.91 -4.64
C PRO A 613 3.97 9.30 -4.38
N ALA A 614 4.73 10.36 -4.60
CA ALA A 614 4.32 11.75 -4.39
C ALA A 614 3.04 12.11 -5.15
N SER A 615 2.87 11.61 -6.37
CA SER A 615 1.62 11.74 -7.14
C SER A 615 0.40 11.16 -6.43
N LEU A 616 0.54 9.96 -5.85
CA LEU A 616 -0.53 9.29 -5.13
C LEU A 616 -0.73 9.88 -3.73
N ALA A 617 0.33 10.34 -3.06
CA ALA A 617 0.25 11.04 -1.78
C ALA A 617 -0.61 12.31 -1.86
N ARG A 618 -0.55 13.05 -2.99
CA ARG A 618 -1.44 14.20 -3.24
C ARG A 618 -2.91 13.83 -3.29
N ARG A 619 -3.26 12.61 -3.74
CA ARG A 619 -4.65 12.13 -3.84
C ARG A 619 -5.27 11.82 -2.47
N VAL A 620 -4.43 11.58 -1.45
CA VAL A 620 -4.90 11.28 -0.08
C VAL A 620 -4.72 12.43 0.90
N ALA A 621 -4.05 13.51 0.47
CA ALA A 621 -3.76 14.69 1.29
C ALA A 621 -5.02 15.38 1.84
N THR A 622 -5.01 15.71 3.12
CA THR A 622 -6.14 16.34 3.84
C THR A 622 -6.59 17.66 3.23
N ARG A 623 -5.65 18.47 2.71
CA ARG A 623 -5.93 19.79 2.12
C ARG A 623 -7.03 19.78 1.06
N ARG A 624 -7.11 18.72 0.23
CA ARG A 624 -8.12 18.61 -0.83
C ARG A 624 -9.55 18.58 -0.29
N CYS A 625 -9.73 18.20 0.97
CA CYS A 625 -11.03 18.08 1.60
C CYS A 625 -11.60 19.40 2.08
N HIS A 626 -10.80 20.47 2.20
CA HIS A 626 -11.36 21.79 2.53
C HIS A 626 -12.38 22.22 1.47
N ARG A 627 -13.48 22.81 1.93
CA ARG A 627 -14.39 23.54 1.04
C ARG A 627 -13.65 24.80 0.57
N GLN A 628 -13.54 24.97 -0.74
CA GLN A 628 -13.04 26.23 -1.30
C GLN A 628 -14.08 27.31 -1.00
N GLU A 629 -13.66 28.44 -0.44
CA GLU A 629 -14.52 29.62 -0.42
C GLU A 629 -14.75 30.02 -1.89
N ALA A 630 -16.02 30.26 -2.26
CA ALA A 630 -16.29 30.92 -3.52
C ALA A 630 -15.53 32.26 -3.48
N PRO A 631 -14.84 32.68 -4.57
CA PRO A 631 -14.27 34.01 -4.60
C PRO A 631 -15.40 34.98 -4.25
N ARG A 632 -15.20 35.81 -3.22
CA ARG A 632 -16.14 36.90 -2.91
C ARG A 632 -16.34 37.63 -4.22
N SER A 633 -17.55 37.53 -4.79
CA SER A 633 -17.94 38.42 -5.86
C SER A 633 -17.74 39.82 -5.30
N GLU A 634 -16.77 40.55 -5.82
CA GLU A 634 -16.74 41.98 -5.65
C GLU A 634 -18.08 42.46 -6.19
N THR A 635 -18.99 42.76 -5.27
CA THR A 635 -20.17 43.55 -5.56
C THR A 635 -19.64 44.93 -5.93
N ILE A 636 -19.22 45.11 -7.19
CA ILE A 636 -19.12 46.42 -7.80
C ILE A 636 -20.56 46.86 -7.98
N GLY A 637 -21.07 47.59 -6.98
CA GLY A 637 -22.41 48.11 -6.95
C GLY A 637 -22.39 49.58 -6.60
N ALA A 638 -22.59 50.39 -7.65
CA ALA A 638 -23.09 51.76 -7.73
C ALA A 638 -22.24 52.90 -7.12
#